data_AF-A0A8B7IHH1-F1
#
_entry.id   AF-A0A8B7IHH1-F1
#
_cell.length_a   1.000
_cell.length_b   1.000
_cell.length_c   1.000
_cell.angle_alpha   90.00
_cell.angle_beta   90.00
_cell.angle_gamma   90.00
#
_symmetry.space_group_name_H-M   'P 1'
#
loop_
_entity.id
_entity.type
_entity.pdbx_description
1 polymer ?
#
loop_
_entity_poly.entity_id
_entity_poly.type
_entity_poly.pdbx_seq_one_letter_code
_entity_poly.pdbx_strand_id
1 'polypeptide(L)'
;MANFGACTALFTVPRLCYGARTSEEPLRAGVPRPSLATQTPPSPCGDTAALEGAEGKLRCLRNQEQNSPRRRRGRDFQPHVLLLACVEEVKPGSVKRGEAYVLRRVLWAGENAECLRVVPACAELSCASSWLRGALEMSELLRRELITAAYELGVAHPPGYPLFTLLAKLVIGLFPFGSAAYRVNLLCGLLGAAAASLLFCTVFRLSGSYAGGILAAGVFSFSRLTWQWSIAAEVFSLNNLFVGLLMALTAHFEEASTAKERSKISKFGAFCCGLSLCNQHTIVLYIVCIVPWVLVQLFRKMELSLGHLLKLGLCFLAGLLPYLYLPASSYLNRARWTWGDQTTFQGFLTHFLREEYGTFNLAKAETGSSMREILVFQLTQMKSELSLAVLTLALVACLSAALPTKRQKWPVIWLFTGMLCVYSLFFAWRANLDITKPLFLGVVERFWMQSNAAVAVLAGLGLAWLISLGNAALENSRALPCLEWLSAIALVTCQVCANYSACDQSSNYVVDNFARNLLSSMPTGAVILLRGDLPGNALRYVHYCEGMRPDITLVDQEMMTYEWYLPKLAKHLPGIYFPGNRWNPVEGVLPDGTLAFNLLRFLKVNKHKEVFVCIGLHEGDSTWRKSYSLWPWGTCEKLVPSEVVFDPGEWIRLTRNLYNWTEDYGRFKPSSWEAVANEEMWQARMKTAFFIFDLAETASVTAETKSQLYTFAYTLYKEIINSHPKYPVNWHKNYAIACERMLRLHQVDVDPEALLSETVKHFLLYTEKAEDDPQRQDILQAVKHLKKELQVLRKMKKKDLKQQAV
;
A
#
# COMPACT_ATOMS: atom_id res chain seq x y z
N MET A 1 21.14 -7.84 -56.53
CA MET A 1 20.22 -7.70 -55.38
C MET A 1 19.78 -6.24 -55.24
N ALA A 2 19.06 -5.71 -56.25
CA ALA A 2 18.58 -4.32 -56.27
C ALA A 2 17.08 -4.35 -56.51
N ASN A 3 16.31 -4.56 -55.45
CA ASN A 3 14.87 -4.30 -55.32
C ASN A 3 14.45 -4.62 -53.87
N PHE A 4 14.90 -3.79 -52.92
CA PHE A 4 14.64 -3.93 -51.48
C PHE A 4 13.97 -2.66 -50.91
N GLY A 5 13.02 -2.07 -51.65
CA GLY A 5 12.37 -0.80 -51.29
C GLY A 5 11.05 -0.94 -50.52
N ALA A 6 10.42 -2.11 -50.46
CA ALA A 6 9.06 -2.26 -49.95
C ALA A 6 8.97 -2.48 -48.42
N CYS A 7 10.04 -2.95 -47.77
CA CYS A 7 10.11 -3.14 -46.31
C CYS A 7 10.60 -1.90 -45.54
N THR A 8 10.83 -0.76 -46.18
CA THR A 8 11.30 0.44 -45.48
C THR A 8 10.14 1.23 -44.88
N ALA A 9 8.97 1.22 -45.53
CA ALA A 9 7.79 2.00 -45.12
C ALA A 9 7.00 1.37 -43.94
N LEU A 10 7.00 0.04 -43.80
CA LEU A 10 6.43 -0.66 -42.64
C LEU A 10 7.28 -0.48 -41.35
N PHE A 11 8.55 -0.11 -41.50
CA PHE A 11 9.53 0.01 -40.42
C PHE A 11 9.89 1.47 -40.09
N THR A 12 9.16 2.44 -40.64
CA THR A 12 9.15 3.86 -40.25
C THR A 12 8.07 4.21 -39.20
N VAL A 13 7.51 3.19 -38.52
CA VAL A 13 6.42 3.29 -37.54
C VAL A 13 6.99 3.49 -36.11
N PRO A 14 6.37 4.31 -35.23
CA PRO A 14 7.04 4.93 -34.08
C PRO A 14 7.50 3.93 -33.01
N ARG A 15 8.66 4.25 -32.42
CA ARG A 15 9.22 3.83 -31.12
C ARG A 15 8.95 2.37 -30.74
N LEU A 16 10.03 1.58 -30.75
CA LEU A 16 10.22 0.42 -29.86
C LEU A 16 9.49 0.64 -28.51
N CYS A 17 8.59 -0.29 -28.21
CA CYS A 17 7.68 -0.14 -27.08
C CYS A 17 8.45 -0.34 -25.76
N TYR A 18 8.53 0.71 -24.96
CA TYR A 18 8.53 0.54 -23.51
C TYR A 18 7.23 -0.18 -23.14
N GLY A 19 7.27 -1.04 -22.12
CA GLY A 19 6.05 -1.62 -21.54
C GLY A 19 4.97 -0.56 -21.33
N ALA A 20 3.71 -0.97 -21.36
CA ALA A 20 2.51 -0.14 -21.26
C ALA A 20 2.78 1.12 -20.42
N ARG A 21 2.94 2.28 -21.08
CA ARG A 21 2.69 3.55 -20.40
C ARG A 21 1.24 3.46 -19.99
N THR A 22 0.99 3.24 -18.70
CA THR A 22 -0.28 3.62 -18.11
C THR A 22 -0.49 5.08 -18.49
N SER A 23 -1.48 5.30 -19.34
CA SER A 23 -1.90 6.61 -19.81
C SER A 23 -2.34 7.46 -18.62
N GLU A 24 -1.48 8.38 -18.20
CA GLU A 24 -1.89 9.61 -17.57
C GLU A 24 -1.67 10.72 -18.60
N GLU A 25 -2.74 11.09 -19.30
CA GLU A 25 -2.75 12.18 -20.27
C GLU A 25 -2.95 13.55 -19.58
N PRO A 26 -2.48 14.65 -20.19
CA PRO A 26 -2.18 15.90 -19.50
C PRO A 26 -3.39 16.85 -19.37
N LEU A 27 -3.59 17.39 -18.17
CA LEU A 27 -4.54 18.48 -17.91
C LEU A 27 -4.00 19.81 -18.48
N ARG A 28 -4.70 20.37 -19.47
CA ARG A 28 -4.50 21.73 -20.00
C ARG A 28 -4.97 22.77 -18.96
N ALA A 29 -4.04 23.57 -18.43
CA ALA A 29 -4.39 24.75 -17.61
C ALA A 29 -4.59 25.98 -18.52
N GLY A 30 -5.81 26.53 -18.50
CA GLY A 30 -6.13 27.82 -19.09
C GLY A 30 -5.63 28.97 -18.21
N VAL A 31 -4.88 29.89 -18.81
CA VAL A 31 -4.36 31.11 -18.17
C VAL A 31 -5.28 32.29 -18.48
N PRO A 32 -5.78 33.04 -17.48
CA PRO A 32 -6.19 34.43 -17.67
C PRO A 32 -5.03 35.39 -17.35
N ARG A 33 -4.79 36.35 -18.25
CA ARG A 33 -3.81 37.43 -18.11
C ARG A 33 -4.23 38.43 -16.99
N PRO A 34 -3.28 39.04 -16.25
CA PRO A 34 -3.59 40.01 -15.21
C PRO A 34 -3.63 41.46 -15.73
N SER A 35 -4.51 42.27 -15.13
CA SER A 35 -4.54 43.73 -15.25
C SER A 35 -3.59 44.37 -14.23
N LEU A 36 -2.80 45.34 -14.71
CA LEU A 36 -1.86 46.15 -13.96
C LEU A 36 -2.52 46.97 -12.83
N ALA A 37 -1.83 47.08 -11.69
CA ALA A 37 -1.76 48.33 -10.95
C ALA A 37 -0.46 48.41 -10.14
N THR A 38 0.33 49.41 -10.52
CA THR A 38 1.47 50.03 -9.85
C THR A 38 1.26 50.32 -8.37
N GLN A 39 2.30 50.15 -7.54
CA GLN A 39 2.93 51.28 -6.81
C GLN A 39 4.20 50.84 -6.07
N THR A 40 5.21 51.70 -6.21
CA THR A 40 6.60 51.65 -5.75
C THR A 40 6.78 52.33 -4.37
N PRO A 41 7.98 52.26 -3.75
CA PRO A 41 8.21 52.09 -2.30
C PRO A 41 8.55 53.42 -1.57
N PRO A 42 9.08 53.40 -0.32
CA PRO A 42 10.53 53.21 -0.13
C PRO A 42 10.97 52.44 1.14
N SER A 43 12.16 51.85 0.98
CA SER A 43 13.20 51.41 1.94
C SER A 43 13.83 52.59 2.73
N PRO A 44 14.97 52.43 3.43
CA PRO A 44 15.48 51.41 4.38
C PRO A 44 16.05 52.07 5.67
N CYS A 45 16.60 51.25 6.58
CA CYS A 45 17.65 51.50 7.59
C CYS A 45 17.33 50.63 8.81
N GLY A 46 18.23 49.92 9.47
CA GLY A 46 19.68 49.79 9.41
C GLY A 46 20.06 48.90 10.61
N ASP A 47 21.18 48.19 10.49
CA ASP A 47 22.20 47.96 11.55
C ASP A 47 21.77 47.35 12.92
N THR A 48 22.54 46.56 13.65
CA THR A 48 23.88 45.94 13.60
C THR A 48 23.98 45.09 14.89
N ALA A 49 24.96 44.19 14.96
CA ALA A 49 25.68 43.75 16.17
C ALA A 49 24.91 42.90 17.21
N ALA A 50 25.20 41.59 17.35
CA ALA A 50 26.39 40.99 17.98
C ALA A 50 26.36 41.02 19.51
N LEU A 51 26.45 39.84 20.14
CA LEU A 51 27.25 39.58 21.34
C LEU A 51 27.35 38.06 21.62
N GLU A 52 28.58 37.60 21.71
CA GLU A 52 29.06 36.29 22.17
C GLU A 52 28.95 36.14 23.70
N GLY A 53 29.05 34.89 24.19
CA GLY A 53 29.83 34.63 25.41
C GLY A 53 29.35 33.55 26.40
N ALA A 54 30.23 32.53 26.59
CA ALA A 54 30.39 31.57 27.70
C ALA A 54 29.45 30.33 27.75
N GLU A 55 29.91 29.07 27.53
CA GLU A 55 30.83 28.19 28.31
C GLU A 55 30.45 28.05 29.80
N GLY A 56 30.34 26.88 30.46
CA GLY A 56 30.59 25.46 30.16
C GLY A 56 30.49 24.59 31.44
N LYS A 57 30.83 23.29 31.30
CA LYS A 57 31.08 22.22 32.32
C LYS A 57 29.89 21.45 32.94
N LEU A 58 29.85 20.12 32.75
CA LEU A 58 30.46 19.13 33.67
C LEU A 58 30.45 17.68 33.12
N ARG A 59 31.42 16.88 33.61
CA ARG A 59 31.88 15.55 33.16
C ARG A 59 31.46 14.44 34.14
N CYS A 60 31.37 13.22 33.59
CA CYS A 60 31.80 11.89 34.11
C CYS A 60 31.35 11.37 35.49
N LEU A 61 30.86 10.13 35.51
CA LEU A 61 31.21 9.10 36.51
C LEU A 61 31.25 7.70 35.86
N ARG A 62 32.07 6.83 36.44
CA ARG A 62 32.70 5.60 35.90
C ARG A 62 32.37 4.39 36.79
N ASN A 63 32.39 3.19 36.18
CA ASN A 63 32.41 1.81 36.69
C ASN A 63 32.82 1.50 38.15
N GLN A 64 32.13 0.50 38.75
CA GLN A 64 32.62 -0.67 39.52
C GLN A 64 31.38 -1.56 39.82
N GLU A 65 31.34 -2.89 39.67
CA GLU A 65 32.06 -3.97 40.38
C GLU A 65 31.87 -5.35 39.70
N GLN A 66 32.81 -6.28 39.92
CA GLN A 66 32.86 -7.69 39.46
C GLN A 66 32.80 -8.68 40.65
N ASN A 67 32.36 -9.93 40.37
CA ASN A 67 32.59 -11.23 41.08
C ASN A 67 31.82 -11.49 42.41
N SER A 68 31.21 -12.65 42.78
CA SER A 68 31.33 -14.11 42.49
C SER A 68 30.12 -14.86 43.20
N PRO A 69 30.03 -16.21 43.40
CA PRO A 69 29.56 -17.27 42.49
C PRO A 69 28.42 -18.21 43.02
N ARG A 70 27.92 -19.08 42.12
CA ARG A 70 27.33 -20.45 42.31
C ARG A 70 26.09 -20.67 43.22
N ARG A 71 25.02 -21.21 42.62
CA ARG A 71 24.40 -22.51 43.04
C ARG A 71 23.44 -23.10 41.99
N ARG A 72 23.65 -24.40 41.71
CA ARG A 72 22.80 -25.29 40.89
C ARG A 72 21.50 -25.66 41.61
N ARG A 73 20.43 -25.84 40.85
CA ARG A 73 19.30 -26.83 40.92
C ARG A 73 18.28 -26.35 39.86
N GLY A 74 17.87 -27.07 38.83
CA GLY A 74 17.64 -28.50 38.70
C GLY A 74 16.25 -28.85 39.22
N ARG A 75 15.20 -28.67 38.39
CA ARG A 75 14.06 -29.59 38.27
C ARG A 75 13.04 -29.16 37.21
N ASP A 76 12.68 -30.15 36.40
CA ASP A 76 11.53 -30.23 35.51
C ASP A 76 10.20 -29.90 36.20
N PHE A 77 9.25 -29.34 35.45
CA PHE A 77 7.82 -29.46 35.77
C PHE A 77 7.00 -29.60 34.48
N GLN A 78 6.44 -30.80 34.29
CA GLN A 78 5.28 -31.07 33.44
C GLN A 78 3.99 -30.54 34.08
N PRO A 79 2.94 -30.25 33.30
CA PRO A 79 1.67 -29.71 33.79
C PRO A 79 0.61 -30.80 34.02
N HIS A 80 -0.02 -30.82 35.19
CA HIS A 80 -1.33 -31.43 35.41
C HIS A 80 -2.16 -30.47 36.29
N VAL A 81 -3.31 -30.00 35.81
CA VAL A 81 -4.64 -30.56 36.09
C VAL A 81 -4.89 -30.73 37.60
N LEU A 82 -5.61 -29.78 38.21
CA LEU A 82 -6.68 -29.99 39.19
C LEU A 82 -7.17 -28.64 39.74
N LEU A 83 -8.44 -28.29 39.53
CA LEU A 83 -9.34 -27.75 40.57
C LEU A 83 -10.73 -27.48 39.97
N LEU A 84 -11.53 -28.55 39.96
CA LEU A 84 -12.99 -28.54 39.95
C LEU A 84 -13.41 -29.29 41.21
N ALA A 85 -13.92 -28.59 42.22
CA ALA A 85 -14.82 -29.13 43.24
C ALA A 85 -15.29 -28.02 44.19
N CYS A 86 -16.60 -27.78 44.18
CA CYS A 86 -17.50 -27.39 45.28
C CYS A 86 -18.51 -26.34 44.83
N VAL A 87 -19.60 -26.83 44.21
CA VAL A 87 -20.92 -26.18 44.29
C VAL A 87 -21.89 -27.29 44.63
N GLU A 88 -22.16 -27.46 45.94
CA GLU A 88 -23.30 -28.23 46.41
C GLU A 88 -24.62 -27.51 46.05
N GLU A 89 -25.64 -28.31 45.79
CA GLU A 89 -26.99 -27.90 45.39
C GLU A 89 -27.64 -26.93 46.40
N VAL A 90 -27.89 -25.70 45.97
CA VAL A 90 -28.79 -24.78 46.70
C VAL A 90 -30.20 -24.93 46.12
N LYS A 91 -31.12 -25.48 46.92
CA LYS A 91 -32.56 -25.55 46.60
C LYS A 91 -33.16 -24.16 46.39
N PRO A 92 -34.13 -23.99 45.46
CA PRO A 92 -34.71 -22.69 45.17
C PRO A 92 -35.68 -22.29 46.29
N GLY A 93 -35.31 -21.32 47.12
CA GLY A 93 -36.18 -20.86 48.20
C GLY A 93 -35.66 -19.83 49.19
N SER A 94 -34.39 -19.40 49.14
CA SER A 94 -33.92 -18.27 49.97
C SER A 94 -32.59 -17.70 49.49
N VAL A 95 -32.61 -16.53 48.85
CA VAL A 95 -31.39 -15.72 48.65
C VAL A 95 -31.70 -14.29 49.08
N LYS A 96 -31.05 -13.85 50.16
CA LYS A 96 -31.16 -12.46 50.66
C LYS A 96 -30.40 -11.51 49.71
N ARG A 97 -30.92 -10.28 49.56
CA ARG A 97 -30.48 -9.23 48.61
C ARG A 97 -28.95 -8.92 48.56
N GLY A 98 -28.15 -9.35 49.54
CA GLY A 98 -26.70 -9.12 49.57
C GLY A 98 -25.86 -10.14 48.79
N GLU A 99 -26.27 -11.40 48.72
CA GLU A 99 -25.49 -12.49 48.08
C GLU A 99 -25.64 -12.49 46.55
N ALA A 100 -26.79 -12.04 46.05
CA ALA A 100 -27.01 -11.82 44.61
C ALA A 100 -26.08 -10.75 44.01
N TYR A 101 -25.57 -9.81 44.82
CA TYR A 101 -24.63 -8.78 44.37
C TYR A 101 -23.21 -9.33 44.22
N VAL A 102 -22.80 -10.25 45.11
CA VAL A 102 -21.50 -10.93 45.05
C VAL A 102 -21.50 -11.96 43.92
N LEU A 103 -22.57 -12.74 43.76
CA LEU A 103 -22.72 -13.65 42.61
C LEU A 103 -22.70 -12.89 41.27
N ARG A 104 -23.35 -11.72 41.16
CA ARG A 104 -23.27 -10.88 39.96
C ARG A 104 -21.86 -10.35 39.70
N ARG A 105 -21.07 -10.02 40.72
CA ARG A 105 -19.67 -9.58 40.54
C ARG A 105 -18.73 -10.73 40.18
N VAL A 106 -18.95 -11.92 40.72
CA VAL A 106 -18.19 -13.13 40.40
C VAL A 106 -18.53 -13.63 39.00
N LEU A 107 -19.81 -13.58 38.59
CA LEU A 107 -20.24 -13.81 37.21
C LEU A 107 -19.72 -12.72 36.26
N TRP A 108 -19.73 -11.44 36.66
CA TRP A 108 -19.17 -10.33 35.88
C TRP A 108 -17.65 -10.42 35.69
N ALA A 109 -16.92 -10.89 36.70
CA ALA A 109 -15.48 -11.18 36.59
C ALA A 109 -15.23 -12.46 35.78
N GLY A 110 -16.09 -13.48 35.89
CA GLY A 110 -16.02 -14.75 35.16
C GLY A 110 -16.32 -14.61 33.66
N GLU A 111 -17.38 -13.90 33.27
CA GLU A 111 -17.78 -13.70 31.86
C GLU A 111 -16.79 -12.80 31.10
N ASN A 112 -16.24 -11.77 31.76
CA ASN A 112 -15.15 -10.97 31.18
C ASN A 112 -13.83 -11.76 31.16
N ALA A 113 -13.56 -12.62 32.15
CA ALA A 113 -12.39 -13.50 32.16
C ALA A 113 -12.48 -14.60 31.09
N GLU A 114 -13.67 -15.09 30.74
CA GLU A 114 -13.88 -16.05 29.65
C GLU A 114 -13.73 -15.41 28.27
N CYS A 115 -14.26 -14.20 28.06
CA CYS A 115 -13.92 -13.41 26.86
C CYS A 115 -12.40 -13.19 26.77
N LEU A 116 -11.74 -12.83 27.88
CA LEU A 116 -10.27 -12.70 27.97
C LEU A 116 -9.50 -14.02 27.86
N ARG A 117 -10.16 -15.19 27.93
CA ARG A 117 -9.56 -16.53 27.70
C ARG A 117 -9.78 -17.03 26.27
N VAL A 118 -10.87 -16.63 25.61
CA VAL A 118 -11.12 -16.90 24.18
C VAL A 118 -10.34 -15.92 23.30
N VAL A 119 -10.11 -14.68 23.75
CA VAL A 119 -9.25 -13.68 23.09
C VAL A 119 -7.86 -14.23 22.77
N PRO A 120 -7.10 -14.85 23.71
CA PRO A 120 -5.83 -15.47 23.38
C PRO A 120 -5.98 -16.73 22.52
N ALA A 121 -7.07 -17.49 22.57
CA ALA A 121 -7.26 -18.65 21.68
C ALA A 121 -7.57 -18.24 20.22
N CYS A 122 -8.35 -17.17 20.00
CA CYS A 122 -8.59 -16.58 18.68
C CYS A 122 -7.37 -15.81 18.18
N ALA A 123 -6.64 -15.13 19.07
CA ALA A 123 -5.36 -14.53 18.76
C ALA A 123 -4.31 -15.61 18.45
N GLU A 124 -4.27 -16.72 19.17
CA GLU A 124 -3.40 -17.88 18.90
C GLU A 124 -3.82 -18.56 17.58
N LEU A 125 -5.10 -18.78 17.30
CA LEU A 125 -5.54 -19.33 15.99
C LEU A 125 -5.24 -18.38 14.83
N SER A 126 -5.33 -17.07 15.05
CA SER A 126 -4.94 -16.05 14.08
C SER A 126 -3.43 -15.79 14.03
N CYS A 127 -2.60 -16.33 14.94
CA CYS A 127 -1.18 -15.98 15.07
C CYS A 127 -0.24 -17.21 15.09
N ALA A 128 -0.74 -18.44 15.28
CA ALA A 128 0.11 -19.59 15.62
C ALA A 128 0.56 -20.48 14.46
N SER A 129 -0.13 -20.57 13.31
CA SER A 129 0.25 -21.55 12.27
C SER A 129 0.97 -20.97 11.05
N SER A 130 0.72 -19.71 10.68
CA SER A 130 1.30 -19.07 9.48
C SER A 130 1.94 -17.69 9.69
N TRP A 131 1.76 -17.08 10.87
CA TRP A 131 2.17 -15.69 11.13
C TRP A 131 3.58 -15.54 11.70
N LEU A 132 4.16 -16.59 12.29
CA LEU A 132 5.34 -16.45 13.17
C LEU A 132 6.72 -16.65 12.50
N ARG A 133 6.81 -17.08 11.23
CA ARG A 133 8.14 -17.45 10.67
C ARG A 133 8.52 -16.85 9.31
N GLY A 134 7.70 -16.01 8.69
CA GLY A 134 8.13 -15.32 7.46
C GLY A 134 7.21 -14.21 6.94
N ALA A 135 5.93 -14.17 7.32
CA ALA A 135 4.94 -13.27 6.69
C ALA A 135 5.06 -11.79 7.07
N LEU A 136 5.93 -11.45 8.02
CA LEU A 136 6.06 -10.10 8.58
C LEU A 136 7.13 -9.25 7.89
N GLU A 137 7.79 -9.77 6.85
CA GLU A 137 8.75 -9.03 6.04
C GLU A 137 8.20 -8.80 4.62
N MET A 138 7.46 -7.69 4.47
CA MET A 138 7.56 -6.85 3.27
C MET A 138 6.78 -7.15 1.95
N SER A 139 5.48 -7.48 1.97
CA SER A 139 4.51 -7.26 0.83
C SER A 139 3.65 -5.96 0.81
N GLU A 140 3.87 -5.03 -0.16
CA GLU A 140 3.19 -3.72 -0.43
C GLU A 140 3.89 -2.35 -0.11
N LEU A 141 3.44 -1.26 -0.72
CA LEU A 141 4.23 -0.04 -0.92
C LEU A 141 3.92 1.14 0.01
N LEU A 142 2.64 1.40 0.28
CA LEU A 142 2.17 2.45 1.19
C LEU A 142 2.70 2.22 2.63
N ARG A 143 2.87 0.96 3.02
CA ARG A 143 3.50 0.51 4.27
C ARG A 143 4.80 1.23 4.62
N ARG A 144 5.68 1.43 3.63
CA ARG A 144 7.03 1.95 3.87
C ARG A 144 7.03 3.45 4.12
N GLU A 145 6.03 4.18 3.62
CA GLU A 145 5.85 5.61 3.94
C GLU A 145 5.39 5.80 5.38
N LEU A 146 4.34 5.07 5.81
CA LEU A 146 3.83 5.10 7.18
C LEU A 146 4.90 4.67 8.20
N ILE A 147 5.65 3.61 7.92
CA ILE A 147 6.76 3.17 8.78
C ILE A 147 7.85 4.25 8.85
N THR A 148 8.24 4.85 7.71
CA THR A 148 9.28 5.89 7.68
C THR A 148 8.83 7.14 8.45
N ALA A 149 7.59 7.59 8.23
CA ALA A 149 7.00 8.73 8.96
C ALA A 149 6.96 8.45 10.47
N ALA A 150 6.53 7.25 10.89
CA ALA A 150 6.55 6.86 12.29
C ALA A 150 7.96 6.78 12.87
N TYR A 151 8.91 6.17 12.16
CA TYR A 151 10.30 6.02 12.59
C TYR A 151 10.96 7.38 12.86
N GLU A 152 10.77 8.32 11.93
CA GLU A 152 11.32 9.69 11.98
C GLU A 152 10.50 10.66 12.84
N LEU A 153 9.31 10.26 13.32
CA LEU A 153 8.31 11.15 13.91
C LEU A 153 7.92 12.32 12.97
N GLY A 154 7.78 12.03 11.68
CA GLY A 154 7.23 12.92 10.66
C GLY A 154 5.72 12.80 10.49
N VAL A 155 5.15 13.60 9.60
CA VAL A 155 3.73 13.54 9.22
C VAL A 155 3.57 12.70 7.95
N ALA A 156 2.67 11.71 7.99
CA ALA A 156 2.32 10.89 6.83
C ALA A 156 1.38 11.65 5.86
N HIS A 157 1.10 11.05 4.71
CA HIS A 157 0.15 11.60 3.74
C HIS A 157 -1.24 11.91 4.37
N PRO A 158 -1.99 12.89 3.83
CA PRO A 158 -3.26 13.34 4.41
C PRO A 158 -4.29 12.21 4.65
N PRO A 159 -4.89 12.12 5.86
CA PRO A 159 -4.97 13.16 6.90
C PRO A 159 -3.87 13.07 7.99
N GLY A 160 -2.77 12.35 7.74
CA GLY A 160 -1.59 12.30 8.60
C GLY A 160 -1.56 11.18 9.64
N TYR A 161 -2.70 10.51 9.85
CA TYR A 161 -2.84 9.31 10.69
C TYR A 161 -2.14 9.40 12.06
N PRO A 162 -2.28 10.52 12.81
CA PRO A 162 -1.44 10.81 13.97
C PRO A 162 -1.47 9.72 15.04
N LEU A 163 -2.62 9.08 15.27
CA LEU A 163 -2.72 8.00 16.25
C LEU A 163 -1.90 6.77 15.83
N PHE A 164 -2.00 6.36 14.57
CA PHE A 164 -1.25 5.23 14.05
C PHE A 164 0.25 5.51 14.08
N THR A 165 0.67 6.70 13.64
CA THR A 165 2.07 7.13 13.60
C THR A 165 2.71 7.10 15.00
N LEU A 166 2.02 7.63 16.01
CA LEU A 166 2.49 7.62 17.39
C LEU A 166 2.55 6.20 17.99
N LEU A 167 1.54 5.37 17.71
CA LEU A 167 1.51 3.99 18.17
C LEU A 167 2.61 3.15 17.51
N ALA A 168 2.84 3.33 16.21
CA ALA A 168 3.91 2.69 15.48
C ALA A 168 5.29 3.10 16.02
N LYS A 169 5.53 4.40 16.29
CA LYS A 169 6.77 4.85 16.93
C LYS A 169 6.97 4.21 18.31
N LEU A 170 5.90 4.13 19.10
CA LEU A 170 5.96 3.49 20.42
C LEU A 170 6.40 2.03 20.30
N VAL A 171 5.77 1.25 19.41
CA VAL A 171 6.12 -0.16 19.20
C VAL A 171 7.54 -0.33 18.65
N ILE A 172 7.96 0.52 17.71
CA ILE A 172 9.34 0.52 17.20
C ILE A 172 10.35 0.72 18.35
N GLY A 173 10.05 1.60 19.30
CA GLY A 173 10.92 1.88 20.45
C GLY A 173 10.87 0.84 21.57
N LEU A 174 9.71 0.23 21.83
CA LEU A 174 9.52 -0.73 22.92
C LEU A 174 10.09 -2.12 22.61
N PHE A 175 9.99 -2.59 21.37
CA PHE A 175 10.44 -3.93 20.98
C PHE A 175 11.80 -3.85 20.27
N PRO A 176 12.89 -4.44 20.82
CA PRO A 176 14.24 -4.27 20.26
C PRO A 176 14.63 -5.29 19.18
N PHE A 177 13.74 -6.20 18.78
CA PHE A 177 14.03 -7.28 17.82
C PHE A 177 13.33 -7.09 16.47
N GLY A 178 13.86 -7.69 15.42
CA GLY A 178 13.36 -7.54 14.05
C GLY A 178 13.58 -6.13 13.47
N SER A 179 13.26 -5.97 12.18
CA SER A 179 13.26 -4.66 11.50
C SER A 179 12.14 -3.76 12.01
N ALA A 180 12.21 -2.45 11.72
CA ALA A 180 11.13 -1.52 12.04
C ALA A 180 9.82 -1.96 11.36
N ALA A 181 9.89 -2.44 10.11
CA ALA A 181 8.72 -2.96 9.42
C ALA A 181 8.11 -4.20 10.08
N TYR A 182 8.95 -5.16 10.50
CA TYR A 182 8.48 -6.33 11.24
C TYR A 182 7.66 -5.95 12.47
N ARG A 183 8.15 -4.99 13.27
CA ARG A 183 7.50 -4.53 14.51
C ARG A 183 6.15 -3.88 14.24
N VAL A 184 6.05 -3.05 13.19
CA VAL A 184 4.78 -2.39 12.84
C VAL A 184 3.80 -3.36 12.20
N ASN A 185 4.27 -4.31 11.38
CA ASN A 185 3.41 -5.39 10.85
C ASN A 185 2.85 -6.26 11.99
N LEU A 186 3.66 -6.57 13.00
CA LEU A 186 3.21 -7.29 14.19
C LEU A 186 2.13 -6.51 14.96
N LEU A 187 2.31 -5.19 15.12
CA LEU A 187 1.28 -4.32 15.69
C LEU A 187 -0.03 -4.45 14.90
N CYS A 188 -0.01 -4.35 13.58
CA CYS A 188 -1.19 -4.50 12.74
C CYS A 188 -1.88 -5.86 12.92
N GLY A 189 -1.10 -6.94 13.03
CA GLY A 189 -1.63 -8.29 13.29
C GLY A 189 -2.35 -8.39 14.63
N LEU A 190 -1.75 -7.82 15.69
CA LEU A 190 -2.36 -7.76 17.01
C LEU A 190 -3.63 -6.90 17.02
N LEU A 191 -3.65 -5.78 16.31
CA LEU A 191 -4.82 -4.92 16.17
C LEU A 191 -5.95 -5.63 15.41
N GLY A 192 -5.63 -6.37 14.35
CA GLY A 192 -6.59 -7.19 13.61
C GLY A 192 -7.19 -8.30 14.46
N ALA A 193 -6.38 -9.03 15.23
CA ALA A 193 -6.84 -10.06 16.16
C ALA A 193 -7.73 -9.47 17.29
N ALA A 194 -7.37 -8.29 17.81
CA ALA A 194 -8.18 -7.58 18.78
C ALA A 194 -9.53 -7.12 18.19
N ALA A 195 -9.55 -6.66 16.94
CA ALA A 195 -10.78 -6.33 16.21
C ALA A 195 -11.71 -7.55 16.11
N ALA A 196 -11.19 -8.69 15.65
CA ALA A 196 -11.95 -9.94 15.55
C ALA A 196 -12.52 -10.40 16.90
N SER A 197 -11.72 -10.27 17.97
CA SER A 197 -12.15 -10.59 19.33
C SER A 197 -13.32 -9.71 19.80
N LEU A 198 -13.34 -8.43 19.42
CA LEU A 198 -14.45 -7.53 19.73
C LEU A 198 -15.71 -7.86 18.91
N LEU A 199 -15.58 -8.33 17.67
CA LEU A 199 -16.70 -8.83 16.88
C LEU A 199 -17.30 -10.10 17.50
N PHE A 200 -16.44 -11.03 17.94
CA PHE A 200 -16.87 -12.19 18.74
C PHE A 200 -17.68 -11.74 19.96
N CYS A 201 -17.12 -10.82 20.76
CA CYS A 201 -17.77 -10.31 21.97
C CYS A 201 -19.11 -9.66 21.67
N THR A 202 -19.21 -8.94 20.54
CA THR A 202 -20.45 -8.30 20.09
C THR A 202 -21.53 -9.34 19.84
N VAL A 203 -21.24 -10.39 19.07
CA VAL A 203 -22.21 -11.46 18.78
C VAL A 203 -22.58 -12.21 20.05
N PHE A 204 -21.59 -12.63 20.85
CA PHE A 204 -21.81 -13.36 22.09
C PHE A 204 -22.73 -12.60 23.06
N ARG A 205 -22.50 -11.30 23.27
CA ARG A 205 -23.36 -10.46 24.12
C ARG A 205 -24.79 -10.35 23.58
N LEU A 206 -24.94 -10.14 22.27
CA LEU A 206 -26.25 -9.93 21.68
C LEU A 206 -27.09 -11.22 21.60
N SER A 207 -26.48 -12.40 21.44
CA SER A 207 -27.19 -13.65 21.21
C SER A 207 -26.98 -14.74 22.28
N GLY A 208 -25.94 -14.66 23.09
CA GLY A 208 -25.48 -15.72 23.98
C GLY A 208 -24.73 -16.87 23.28
N SER A 209 -24.54 -16.80 21.96
CA SER A 209 -23.92 -17.89 21.19
C SER A 209 -22.40 -17.71 21.05
N TYR A 210 -21.65 -18.68 21.59
CA TYR A 210 -20.21 -18.81 21.37
C TYR A 210 -19.88 -19.16 19.92
N ALA A 211 -20.62 -20.10 19.33
CA ALA A 211 -20.38 -20.56 17.97
C ALA A 211 -20.68 -19.46 16.93
N GLY A 212 -21.74 -18.67 17.13
CA GLY A 212 -22.02 -17.48 16.33
C GLY A 212 -20.93 -16.43 16.45
N GLY A 213 -20.37 -16.25 17.66
CA GLY A 213 -19.21 -15.39 17.88
C GLY A 213 -17.96 -15.88 17.13
N ILE A 214 -17.66 -17.18 17.20
CA ILE A 214 -16.54 -17.79 16.48
C ILE A 214 -16.71 -17.65 14.98
N LEU A 215 -17.93 -17.83 14.46
CA LEU A 215 -18.23 -17.61 13.05
C LEU A 215 -17.91 -16.16 12.64
N ALA A 216 -18.39 -15.18 13.40
CA ALA A 216 -18.15 -13.76 13.09
C ALA A 216 -16.65 -13.41 13.12
N ALA A 217 -15.93 -13.83 14.16
CA ALA A 217 -14.49 -13.58 14.26
C ALA A 217 -13.70 -14.32 13.18
N GLY A 218 -13.99 -15.60 12.93
CA GLY A 218 -13.28 -16.41 11.96
C GLY A 218 -13.50 -15.96 10.53
N VAL A 219 -14.75 -15.71 10.13
CA VAL A 219 -15.06 -15.23 8.77
C VAL A 219 -14.47 -13.84 8.52
N PHE A 220 -14.51 -12.95 9.52
CA PHE A 220 -13.86 -11.65 9.40
C PHE A 220 -12.34 -11.78 9.25
N SER A 221 -11.68 -12.51 10.16
CA SER A 221 -10.22 -12.63 10.22
C SER A 221 -9.62 -13.31 8.99
N PHE A 222 -10.29 -14.36 8.50
CA PHE A 222 -9.81 -15.16 7.37
C PHE A 222 -10.44 -14.75 6.03
N SER A 223 -11.13 -13.60 5.98
CA SER A 223 -11.45 -12.95 4.71
C SER A 223 -10.18 -12.37 4.09
N ARG A 224 -10.05 -12.49 2.75
CA ARG A 224 -8.86 -12.05 2.01
C ARG A 224 -8.42 -10.63 2.38
N LEU A 225 -9.34 -9.67 2.32
CA LEU A 225 -9.04 -8.27 2.59
C LEU A 225 -8.57 -8.07 4.04
N THR A 226 -9.33 -8.55 5.03
CA THR A 226 -8.95 -8.36 6.43
C THR A 226 -7.62 -9.03 6.75
N TRP A 227 -7.37 -10.23 6.24
CA TRP A 227 -6.08 -10.91 6.43
C TRP A 227 -4.95 -10.09 5.83
N GLN A 228 -5.02 -9.78 4.52
CA GLN A 228 -3.99 -9.06 3.79
C GLN A 228 -3.62 -7.73 4.47
N TRP A 229 -4.61 -6.98 4.92
CA TRP A 229 -4.40 -5.68 5.58
C TRP A 229 -4.13 -5.76 7.08
N SER A 230 -4.14 -6.96 7.68
CA SER A 230 -3.72 -7.18 9.07
C SER A 230 -2.27 -7.67 9.18
N ILE A 231 -1.68 -8.20 8.11
CA ILE A 231 -0.24 -8.56 8.05
C ILE A 231 0.63 -7.41 7.52
N ALA A 232 0.04 -6.25 7.24
CA ALA A 232 0.69 -5.10 6.62
C ALA A 232 0.61 -3.86 7.53
N ALA A 233 1.69 -3.07 7.55
CA ALA A 233 1.84 -1.81 8.27
C ALA A 233 0.96 -0.70 7.68
N GLU A 234 -0.34 -0.85 7.88
CA GLU A 234 -1.39 0.00 7.34
C GLU A 234 -2.38 0.40 8.42
N VAL A 235 -3.06 1.51 8.17
CA VAL A 235 -3.98 2.15 9.13
C VAL A 235 -5.31 1.40 9.28
N PHE A 236 -5.55 0.42 8.40
CA PHE A 236 -6.82 -0.31 8.34
C PHE A 236 -7.03 -1.25 9.53
N SER A 237 -5.99 -1.93 10.02
CA SER A 237 -6.14 -2.84 11.17
C SER A 237 -6.54 -2.06 12.43
N LEU A 238 -5.96 -0.86 12.62
CA LEU A 238 -6.36 0.05 13.69
C LEU A 238 -7.80 0.57 13.48
N ASN A 239 -8.20 0.85 12.25
CA ASN A 239 -9.57 1.26 11.97
C ASN A 239 -10.57 0.13 12.25
N ASN A 240 -10.23 -1.11 11.88
CA ASN A 240 -11.02 -2.30 12.16
C ASN A 240 -11.15 -2.54 13.67
N LEU A 241 -10.09 -2.28 14.45
CA LEU A 241 -10.16 -2.30 15.91
C LEU A 241 -11.20 -1.30 16.42
N PHE A 242 -11.22 -0.06 15.91
CA PHE A 242 -12.23 0.92 16.30
C PHE A 242 -13.64 0.54 15.87
N VAL A 243 -13.82 -0.03 14.68
CA VAL A 243 -15.12 -0.58 14.25
C VAL A 243 -15.59 -1.65 15.22
N GLY A 244 -14.75 -2.65 15.52
CA GLY A 244 -15.06 -3.70 16.48
C GLY A 244 -15.37 -3.15 17.88
N LEU A 245 -14.59 -2.17 18.34
CA LEU A 245 -14.78 -1.51 19.63
C LEU A 245 -16.10 -0.76 19.71
N LEU A 246 -16.46 0.01 18.67
CA LEU A 246 -17.73 0.74 18.63
C LEU A 246 -18.93 -0.21 18.57
N MET A 247 -18.84 -1.32 17.85
CA MET A 247 -19.88 -2.36 17.82
C MET A 247 -20.02 -3.05 19.18
N ALA A 248 -18.91 -3.41 19.83
CA ALA A 248 -18.91 -4.03 21.15
C ALA A 248 -19.45 -3.07 22.23
N LEU A 249 -19.08 -1.79 22.18
CA LEU A 249 -19.61 -0.77 23.08
C LEU A 249 -21.10 -0.52 22.85
N THR A 250 -21.57 -0.61 21.60
CA THR A 250 -23.00 -0.52 21.28
C THR A 250 -23.78 -1.69 21.89
N ALA A 251 -23.27 -2.91 21.75
CA ALA A 251 -23.87 -4.08 22.38
C ALA A 251 -23.87 -3.96 23.92
N HIS A 252 -22.76 -3.49 24.50
CA HIS A 252 -22.65 -3.29 25.95
C HIS A 252 -23.57 -2.17 26.46
N PHE A 253 -23.75 -1.10 25.69
CA PHE A 253 -24.67 0.00 26.01
C PHE A 253 -26.13 -0.48 26.04
N GLU A 254 -26.53 -1.34 25.11
CA GLU A 254 -27.89 -1.92 25.07
C GLU A 254 -28.15 -2.84 26.27
N GLU A 255 -27.14 -3.58 26.72
CA GLU A 255 -27.22 -4.46 27.90
C GLU A 255 -27.23 -3.75 29.24
N ALA A 256 -26.63 -2.56 29.27
CA ALA A 256 -26.42 -1.82 30.50
C ALA A 256 -27.76 -1.63 31.22
N SER A 257 -27.82 -2.08 32.47
CA SER A 257 -29.07 -2.10 33.25
C SER A 257 -29.31 -0.74 33.92
N THR A 258 -28.24 -0.04 34.29
CA THR A 258 -28.31 1.20 35.07
C THR A 258 -27.95 2.44 34.24
N ALA A 259 -28.53 3.59 34.59
CA ALA A 259 -28.19 4.89 33.98
C ALA A 259 -26.70 5.25 34.15
N LYS A 260 -26.12 4.89 35.31
CA LYS A 260 -24.70 5.14 35.62
C LYS A 260 -23.78 4.35 34.68
N GLU A 261 -24.13 3.11 34.38
CA GLU A 261 -23.40 2.25 33.45
C GLU A 261 -23.50 2.77 32.02
N ARG A 262 -24.73 3.06 31.54
CA ARG A 262 -24.94 3.69 30.22
C ARG A 262 -24.16 4.98 30.05
N SER A 263 -24.14 5.85 31.07
CA SER A 263 -23.39 7.11 31.05
C SER A 263 -21.86 6.90 31.04
N LYS A 264 -21.34 5.82 31.62
CA LYS A 264 -19.91 5.50 31.52
C LYS A 264 -19.56 5.01 30.13
N ILE A 265 -20.36 4.09 29.59
CA ILE A 265 -20.15 3.51 28.27
C ILE A 265 -20.25 4.58 27.18
N SER A 266 -21.25 5.47 27.25
CA SER A 266 -21.40 6.55 26.27
C SER A 266 -20.24 7.54 26.29
N LYS A 267 -19.69 7.88 27.47
CA LYS A 267 -18.49 8.74 27.60
C LYS A 267 -17.24 8.08 27.04
N PHE A 268 -17.04 6.80 27.35
CA PHE A 268 -15.91 6.05 26.80
C PHE A 268 -16.05 5.87 25.28
N GLY A 269 -17.27 5.60 24.79
CA GLY A 269 -17.59 5.57 23.37
C GLY A 269 -17.33 6.91 22.68
N ALA A 270 -17.73 8.03 23.29
CA ALA A 270 -17.45 9.36 22.77
C ALA A 270 -15.93 9.64 22.66
N PHE A 271 -15.16 9.25 23.68
CA PHE A 271 -13.69 9.30 23.62
C PHE A 271 -13.14 8.43 22.49
N CYS A 272 -13.62 7.20 22.32
CA CYS A 272 -13.22 6.31 21.24
C CYS A 272 -13.59 6.86 19.85
N CYS A 273 -14.74 7.53 19.72
CA CYS A 273 -15.13 8.21 18.48
C CYS A 273 -14.17 9.35 18.12
N GLY A 274 -13.69 10.12 19.10
CA GLY A 274 -12.68 11.15 18.85
C GLY A 274 -11.34 10.53 18.46
N LEU A 275 -10.92 9.51 19.20
CA LEU A 275 -9.65 8.82 18.99
C LEU A 275 -9.60 8.09 17.64
N SER A 276 -10.70 7.49 17.19
CA SER A 276 -10.77 6.80 15.91
C SER A 276 -10.64 7.75 14.71
N LEU A 277 -11.11 8.99 14.84
CA LEU A 277 -10.93 10.03 13.83
C LEU A 277 -9.47 10.42 13.64
N CYS A 278 -8.62 10.28 14.67
CA CYS A 278 -7.18 10.47 14.56
C CYS A 278 -6.46 9.33 13.83
N ASN A 279 -7.17 8.25 13.47
CA ASN A 279 -6.67 7.20 12.60
C ASN A 279 -7.25 7.37 11.19
N GLN A 280 -8.55 7.13 10.98
CA GLN A 280 -9.11 7.13 9.63
C GLN A 280 -10.51 7.74 9.62
N HIS A 281 -10.72 8.75 8.76
CA HIS A 281 -11.98 9.50 8.70
C HIS A 281 -13.20 8.68 8.26
N THR A 282 -13.01 7.54 7.59
CA THR A 282 -14.12 6.68 7.17
C THR A 282 -14.94 6.15 8.34
N ILE A 283 -14.39 6.15 9.56
CA ILE A 283 -15.12 5.79 10.78
C ILE A 283 -16.30 6.72 11.07
N VAL A 284 -16.32 7.95 10.52
CA VAL A 284 -17.47 8.87 10.62
C VAL A 284 -18.75 8.18 10.17
N LEU A 285 -18.70 7.32 9.13
CA LEU A 285 -19.87 6.62 8.60
C LEU A 285 -20.51 5.65 9.61
N TYR A 286 -19.73 5.17 10.59
CA TYR A 286 -20.25 4.39 11.72
C TYR A 286 -20.78 5.32 12.82
N ILE A 287 -20.03 6.39 13.12
CA ILE A 287 -20.37 7.36 14.17
C ILE A 287 -21.72 8.05 13.88
N VAL A 288 -22.00 8.40 12.61
CA VAL A 288 -23.28 9.04 12.22
C VAL A 288 -24.50 8.14 12.43
N CYS A 289 -24.33 6.82 12.49
CA CYS A 289 -25.40 5.89 12.84
C CYS A 289 -25.50 5.71 14.35
N ILE A 290 -24.37 5.48 15.02
CA ILE A 290 -24.32 5.13 16.44
C ILE A 290 -24.71 6.31 17.33
N VAL A 291 -24.20 7.51 17.05
CA VAL A 291 -24.42 8.68 17.93
C VAL A 291 -25.89 9.06 18.02
N PRO A 292 -26.64 9.25 16.91
CA PRO A 292 -28.07 9.52 16.98
C PRO A 292 -28.82 8.40 17.71
N TRP A 293 -28.49 7.13 17.45
CA TRP A 293 -29.10 5.99 18.13
C TRP A 293 -28.89 6.05 19.65
N VAL A 294 -27.66 6.27 20.12
CA VAL A 294 -27.35 6.42 21.56
C VAL A 294 -28.10 7.60 22.17
N LEU A 295 -28.14 8.76 21.50
CA LEU A 295 -28.84 9.95 21.99
C LEU A 295 -30.35 9.72 22.10
N VAL A 296 -30.96 9.06 21.12
CA VAL A 296 -32.38 8.68 21.16
C VAL A 296 -32.64 7.72 22.32
N GLN A 297 -31.78 6.72 22.55
CA GLN A 297 -31.94 5.78 23.66
C GLN A 297 -31.81 6.46 25.02
N LEU A 298 -30.84 7.37 25.19
CA LEU A 298 -30.70 8.17 26.41
C LEU A 298 -31.89 9.11 26.62
N PHE A 299 -32.40 9.72 25.56
CA PHE A 299 -33.58 10.59 25.61
C PHE A 299 -34.82 9.81 26.03
N ARG A 300 -35.09 8.67 25.40
CA ARG A 300 -36.24 7.79 25.74
C ARG A 300 -36.20 7.27 27.18
N LYS A 301 -35.00 7.10 27.74
CA LYS A 301 -34.80 6.69 29.14
C LYS A 301 -34.74 7.86 30.12
N MET A 302 -34.94 9.10 29.66
CA MET A 302 -34.87 10.33 30.48
C MET A 302 -33.48 10.54 31.14
N GLU A 303 -32.42 10.07 30.50
CA GLU A 303 -31.02 10.13 30.98
C GLU A 303 -30.17 11.17 30.24
N LEU A 304 -30.75 11.79 29.22
CA LEU A 304 -30.12 12.85 28.44
C LEU A 304 -30.37 14.20 29.10
N SER A 305 -29.29 14.91 29.42
CA SER A 305 -29.32 16.29 29.93
C SER A 305 -28.21 17.09 29.25
N LEU A 306 -28.31 18.43 29.28
CA LEU A 306 -27.27 19.31 28.72
C LEU A 306 -25.90 19.03 29.35
N GLY A 307 -25.84 18.84 30.67
CA GLY A 307 -24.60 18.48 31.37
C GLY A 307 -24.04 17.12 30.97
N HIS A 308 -24.88 16.15 30.60
CA HIS A 308 -24.43 14.88 30.03
C HIS A 308 -23.85 15.11 28.63
N LEU A 309 -24.56 15.86 27.77
CA LEU A 309 -24.11 16.16 26.41
C LEU A 309 -22.73 16.87 26.40
N LEU A 310 -22.54 17.85 27.30
CA LEU A 310 -21.24 18.52 27.48
C LEU A 310 -20.14 17.54 27.88
N LYS A 311 -20.41 16.57 28.77
CA LYS A 311 -19.43 15.54 29.15
C LYS A 311 -19.08 14.63 27.98
N LEU A 312 -20.06 14.27 27.14
CA LEU A 312 -19.80 13.50 25.91
C LEU A 312 -18.92 14.29 24.95
N GLY A 313 -19.23 15.58 24.75
CA GLY A 313 -18.42 16.49 23.95
C GLY A 313 -16.99 16.60 24.45
N LEU A 314 -16.78 16.79 25.75
CA LEU A 314 -15.45 16.84 26.36
C LEU A 314 -14.67 15.52 26.19
N CYS A 315 -15.33 14.37 26.36
CA CYS A 315 -14.69 13.06 26.11
C CYS A 315 -14.28 12.91 24.64
N PHE A 316 -15.15 13.30 23.70
CA PHE A 316 -14.84 13.30 22.27
C PHE A 316 -13.65 14.20 21.93
N LEU A 317 -13.64 15.44 22.44
CA LEU A 317 -12.53 16.38 22.25
C LEU A 317 -11.22 15.85 22.85
N ALA A 318 -11.28 15.17 24.01
CA ALA A 318 -10.11 14.51 24.59
C ALA A 318 -9.57 13.38 23.69
N GLY A 319 -10.44 12.68 22.97
CA GLY A 319 -10.04 11.69 21.97
C GLY A 319 -9.30 12.29 20.78
N LEU A 320 -9.56 13.56 20.44
CA LEU A 320 -8.92 14.26 19.31
C LEU A 320 -7.51 14.79 19.61
N LEU A 321 -7.03 14.68 20.85
CA LEU A 321 -5.71 15.19 21.26
C LEU A 321 -4.52 14.73 20.38
N PRO A 322 -4.49 13.50 19.82
CA PRO A 322 -3.40 13.11 18.91
C PRO A 322 -3.24 14.03 17.70
N TYR A 323 -4.26 14.77 17.26
CA TYR A 323 -4.10 15.74 16.17
C TYR A 323 -3.08 16.86 16.47
N LEU A 324 -2.82 17.15 17.76
CA LEU A 324 -1.77 18.10 18.17
C LEU A 324 -0.37 17.67 17.73
N TYR A 325 -0.17 16.37 17.43
CA TYR A 325 1.07 15.85 16.89
C TYR A 325 1.44 16.46 15.53
N LEU A 326 0.46 16.69 14.65
CA LEU A 326 0.72 17.18 13.29
C LEU A 326 1.43 18.55 13.29
N PRO A 327 0.88 19.61 13.92
CA PRO A 327 1.58 20.89 14.00
C PRO A 327 2.87 20.79 14.82
N ALA A 328 2.92 19.98 15.88
CA ALA A 328 4.12 19.82 16.69
C ALA A 328 5.30 19.21 15.90
N SER A 329 5.06 18.13 15.16
CA SER A 329 6.04 17.50 14.27
C SER A 329 6.49 18.48 13.17
N SER A 330 5.54 19.16 12.52
CA SER A 330 5.82 20.12 11.45
C SER A 330 6.60 21.36 11.92
N TYR A 331 6.39 21.81 13.16
CA TYR A 331 7.12 22.93 13.78
C TYR A 331 8.54 22.51 14.17
N LEU A 332 8.70 21.34 14.80
CA LEU A 332 10.01 20.81 15.16
C LEU A 332 10.86 20.49 13.92
N ASN A 333 10.23 20.03 12.84
CA ASN A 333 10.84 19.69 11.56
C ASN A 333 12.16 18.91 11.73
N ARG A 334 12.12 17.84 12.54
CA ARG A 334 13.27 16.95 12.79
C ARG A 334 13.31 15.78 11.83
N ALA A 335 12.15 15.33 11.37
CA ALA A 335 12.02 14.18 10.48
C ALA A 335 12.61 14.48 9.11
N ARG A 336 13.42 13.56 8.58
CA ARG A 336 13.95 13.66 7.21
C ARG A 336 12.88 13.44 6.13
N TRP A 337 11.71 12.92 6.53
CA TRP A 337 10.53 12.76 5.69
C TRP A 337 9.30 13.26 6.43
N THR A 338 8.54 14.15 5.79
CA THR A 338 7.24 14.62 6.27
C THR A 338 6.42 15.10 5.08
N TRP A 339 5.10 14.91 5.14
CA TRP A 339 4.17 15.40 4.13
C TRP A 339 3.48 16.68 4.59
N GLY A 340 3.48 17.72 3.76
CA GLY A 340 2.77 18.96 4.03
C GLY A 340 3.43 19.88 5.05
N ASP A 341 2.85 21.08 5.18
CA ASP A 341 3.17 22.04 6.23
C ASP A 341 1.94 22.28 7.12
N GLN A 342 2.01 21.84 8.37
CA GLN A 342 0.94 21.98 9.36
C GLN A 342 1.30 23.01 10.44
N THR A 343 2.29 23.86 10.20
CA THR A 343 2.70 24.90 11.18
C THR A 343 1.68 26.03 11.32
N THR A 344 0.87 26.25 10.29
CA THR A 344 -0.24 27.22 10.31
C THR A 344 -1.57 26.52 10.47
N PHE A 345 -2.58 27.24 10.97
CA PHE A 345 -3.95 26.70 11.06
C PHE A 345 -4.51 26.30 9.71
N GLN A 346 -4.26 27.08 8.65
CA GLN A 346 -4.66 26.75 7.29
C GLN A 346 -3.97 25.48 6.79
N GLY A 347 -2.65 25.37 6.99
CA GLY A 347 -1.90 24.17 6.60
C GLY A 347 -2.36 22.91 7.33
N PHE A 348 -2.66 23.03 8.63
CA PHE A 348 -3.32 21.97 9.40
C PHE A 348 -4.67 21.60 8.80
N LEU A 349 -5.51 22.59 8.47
CA LEU A 349 -6.85 22.35 7.93
C LEU A 349 -6.80 21.70 6.54
N THR A 350 -5.93 22.19 5.64
CA THR A 350 -5.69 21.61 4.31
C THR A 350 -5.26 20.14 4.41
N HIS A 351 -4.37 19.82 5.35
CA HIS A 351 -3.93 18.45 5.58
C HIS A 351 -5.03 17.59 6.22
N PHE A 352 -5.69 18.08 7.27
CA PHE A 352 -6.78 17.39 7.96
C PHE A 352 -7.94 17.09 6.99
N LEU A 353 -8.40 18.08 6.23
CA LEU A 353 -9.49 17.95 5.26
C LEU A 353 -9.06 17.25 3.96
N ARG A 354 -7.79 16.84 3.81
CA ARG A 354 -7.29 16.17 2.62
C ARG A 354 -7.59 16.96 1.34
N GLU A 355 -7.48 18.29 1.41
CA GLU A 355 -7.84 19.19 0.30
C GLU A 355 -7.02 18.90 -0.96
N GLU A 356 -5.77 18.47 -0.82
CA GLU A 356 -4.86 18.10 -1.92
C GLU A 356 -5.43 16.98 -2.81
N TYR A 357 -6.27 16.09 -2.26
CA TYR A 357 -6.97 15.03 -3.00
C TYR A 357 -8.36 15.46 -3.49
N GLY A 358 -8.94 16.52 -2.93
CA GLY A 358 -10.34 16.95 -3.16
C GLY A 358 -11.31 16.58 -2.03
N THR A 359 -10.81 16.46 -0.79
CA THR A 359 -11.52 16.18 0.49
C THR A 359 -12.30 14.87 0.56
N PHE A 360 -13.24 14.66 -0.36
CA PHE A 360 -14.07 13.46 -0.42
C PHE A 360 -13.69 12.53 -1.58
N ASN A 361 -12.61 12.82 -2.30
CA ASN A 361 -12.09 11.96 -3.36
C ASN A 361 -11.01 11.01 -2.81
N LEU A 362 -10.86 9.86 -3.46
CA LEU A 362 -9.76 8.92 -3.24
C LEU A 362 -8.48 9.38 -3.96
N ALA A 363 -8.62 9.86 -5.19
CA ALA A 363 -7.52 10.36 -6.01
C ALA A 363 -7.86 11.70 -6.67
N LYS A 364 -6.84 12.48 -7.02
CA LYS A 364 -7.01 13.78 -7.66
C LYS A 364 -7.33 13.61 -9.15
N ALA A 365 -8.38 14.29 -9.63
CA ALA A 365 -8.67 14.48 -11.06
C ALA A 365 -8.95 13.21 -11.92
N GLU A 366 -9.34 12.09 -11.30
CA GLU A 366 -9.74 10.87 -12.01
C GLU A 366 -11.26 10.82 -12.29
N THR A 367 -11.65 10.36 -13.49
CA THR A 367 -13.04 9.99 -13.81
C THR A 367 -13.28 8.56 -13.32
N GLY A 368 -13.99 8.43 -12.20
CA GLY A 368 -14.27 7.13 -11.60
C GLY A 368 -15.36 6.32 -12.28
N SER A 369 -15.44 5.04 -11.92
CA SER A 369 -16.57 4.17 -12.27
C SER A 369 -17.88 4.64 -11.62
N SER A 370 -19.01 4.20 -12.16
CA SER A 370 -20.33 4.56 -11.63
C SER A 370 -20.61 3.88 -10.29
N MET A 371 -21.46 4.51 -9.45
CA MET A 371 -21.88 3.94 -8.16
C MET A 371 -22.46 2.53 -8.29
N ARG A 372 -23.22 2.27 -9.37
CA ARG A 372 -23.80 0.95 -9.65
C ARG A 372 -22.69 -0.09 -9.88
N GLU A 373 -21.68 0.25 -10.68
CA GLU A 373 -20.55 -0.66 -10.94
C GLU A 373 -19.79 -0.96 -9.65
N ILE A 374 -19.51 0.06 -8.82
CA ILE A 374 -18.83 -0.14 -7.53
C ILE A 374 -19.64 -1.07 -6.61
N LEU A 375 -20.96 -0.87 -6.50
CA LEU A 375 -21.82 -1.73 -5.66
C LEU A 375 -21.89 -3.17 -6.17
N VAL A 376 -22.06 -3.35 -7.49
CA VAL A 376 -22.08 -4.69 -8.09
C VAL A 376 -20.75 -5.40 -7.88
N PHE A 377 -19.64 -4.68 -8.04
CA PHE A 377 -18.31 -5.23 -7.82
C PHE A 377 -18.09 -5.57 -6.35
N GLN A 378 -18.47 -4.67 -5.42
CA GLN A 378 -18.40 -4.92 -3.99
C GLN A 378 -19.19 -6.17 -3.59
N LEU A 379 -20.43 -6.33 -4.08
CA LEU A 379 -21.23 -7.53 -3.80
C LEU A 379 -20.62 -8.81 -4.38
N THR A 380 -20.06 -8.72 -5.59
CA THR A 380 -19.39 -9.85 -6.25
C THR A 380 -18.15 -10.28 -5.45
N GLN A 381 -17.34 -9.31 -5.01
CA GLN A 381 -16.15 -9.56 -4.19
C GLN A 381 -16.52 -10.07 -2.80
N MET A 382 -17.54 -9.48 -2.17
CA MET A 382 -18.02 -9.94 -0.86
C MET A 382 -18.54 -11.38 -0.92
N LYS A 383 -19.20 -11.78 -2.02
CA LYS A 383 -19.61 -13.17 -2.24
C LYS A 383 -18.41 -14.11 -2.42
N SER A 384 -17.40 -13.72 -3.20
CA SER A 384 -16.20 -14.53 -3.37
C SER A 384 -15.37 -14.62 -2.09
N GLU A 385 -15.35 -13.56 -1.30
CA GLU A 385 -14.55 -13.48 -0.09
C GLU A 385 -15.23 -14.15 1.10
N LEU A 386 -16.50 -13.85 1.39
CA LEU A 386 -17.16 -14.34 2.61
C LEU A 386 -18.00 -15.60 2.40
N SER A 387 -18.17 -16.06 1.16
CA SER A 387 -19.12 -17.10 0.72
C SER A 387 -20.59 -16.68 0.72
N LEU A 388 -21.38 -17.34 -0.13
CA LEU A 388 -22.83 -17.13 -0.19
C LEU A 388 -23.53 -17.52 1.13
N ALA A 389 -23.05 -18.55 1.82
CA ALA A 389 -23.66 -19.02 3.07
C ALA A 389 -23.62 -17.94 4.17
N VAL A 390 -22.50 -17.23 4.31
CA VAL A 390 -22.36 -16.13 5.28
C VAL A 390 -23.28 -14.98 4.92
N LEU A 391 -23.38 -14.61 3.64
CA LEU A 391 -24.33 -13.58 3.18
C LEU A 391 -25.78 -13.96 3.49
N THR A 392 -26.15 -15.22 3.29
CA THR A 392 -27.47 -15.73 3.64
C THR A 392 -27.72 -15.65 5.14
N LEU A 393 -26.75 -16.02 5.98
CA LEU A 393 -26.87 -15.89 7.44
C LEU A 393 -27.02 -14.43 7.88
N ALA A 394 -26.29 -13.50 7.27
CA ALA A 394 -26.44 -12.07 7.54
C ALA A 394 -27.85 -11.57 7.16
N LEU A 395 -28.38 -12.00 6.01
CA LEU A 395 -29.76 -11.71 5.61
C LEU A 395 -30.76 -12.32 6.59
N VAL A 396 -30.52 -13.54 7.07
CA VAL A 396 -31.36 -14.19 8.08
C VAL A 396 -31.40 -13.38 9.37
N ALA A 397 -30.32 -12.73 9.80
CA ALA A 397 -30.38 -11.81 10.95
C ALA A 397 -31.25 -10.57 10.69
N CYS A 398 -31.18 -10.00 9.49
CA CYS A 398 -32.03 -8.86 9.10
C CYS A 398 -33.50 -9.25 9.02
N LEU A 399 -33.80 -10.41 8.43
CA LEU A 399 -35.15 -10.96 8.33
C LEU A 399 -35.68 -11.37 9.70
N SER A 400 -34.81 -11.96 10.52
CA SER A 400 -35.14 -12.25 11.91
C SER A 400 -35.60 -10.96 12.50
N ALA A 401 -34.83 -9.86 12.41
CA ALA A 401 -35.12 -8.50 12.89
C ALA A 401 -36.42 -7.82 12.36
N ALA A 402 -37.21 -8.46 11.51
CA ALA A 402 -38.54 -8.02 11.12
C ALA A 402 -39.71 -8.77 11.81
N LEU A 403 -39.47 -9.97 12.37
CA LEU A 403 -40.43 -10.85 13.05
C LEU A 403 -40.45 -10.68 14.59
N PRO A 404 -41.30 -9.85 15.20
CA PRO A 404 -41.20 -9.51 16.63
C PRO A 404 -41.20 -10.73 17.57
N THR A 405 -40.02 -11.12 18.08
CA THR A 405 -39.88 -12.14 19.14
C THR A 405 -39.24 -11.56 20.42
N LYS A 406 -39.70 -12.03 21.58
CA LYS A 406 -39.35 -11.49 22.91
C LYS A 406 -37.87 -11.62 23.31
N ARG A 407 -37.07 -12.40 22.59
CA ARG A 407 -35.68 -12.73 22.96
C ARG A 407 -34.60 -11.92 22.23
N GLN A 408 -34.94 -11.21 21.15
CA GLN A 408 -33.94 -10.56 20.30
C GLN A 408 -33.78 -9.06 20.59
N LYS A 409 -32.57 -8.53 20.32
CA LYS A 409 -32.23 -7.10 20.45
C LYS A 409 -32.31 -6.40 19.09
N TRP A 410 -33.51 -6.41 18.52
CA TRP A 410 -33.88 -5.86 17.20
C TRP A 410 -33.31 -4.48 16.87
N PRO A 411 -33.30 -3.49 17.80
CA PRO A 411 -32.81 -2.16 17.49
C PRO A 411 -31.32 -2.14 17.13
N VAL A 412 -30.52 -3.04 17.70
CA VAL A 412 -29.07 -3.13 17.42
C VAL A 412 -28.81 -3.80 16.08
N ILE A 413 -29.61 -4.81 15.70
CA ILE A 413 -29.51 -5.45 14.38
C ILE A 413 -29.78 -4.42 13.29
N TRP A 414 -30.87 -3.66 13.40
CA TRP A 414 -31.18 -2.59 12.44
C TRP A 414 -30.13 -1.48 12.41
N LEU A 415 -29.52 -1.17 13.55
CA LEU A 415 -28.39 -0.23 13.60
C LEU A 415 -27.19 -0.76 12.80
N PHE A 416 -26.79 -2.02 13.00
CA PHE A 416 -25.68 -2.63 12.26
C PHE A 416 -25.97 -2.75 10.76
N THR A 417 -27.20 -3.09 10.38
CA THR A 417 -27.66 -3.07 8.98
C THR A 417 -27.63 -1.65 8.40
N GLY A 418 -28.05 -0.65 9.18
CA GLY A 418 -27.95 0.76 8.80
C GLY A 418 -26.51 1.20 8.56
N MET A 419 -25.58 0.80 9.44
CA MET A 419 -24.15 1.06 9.30
C MET A 419 -23.58 0.43 8.02
N LEU A 420 -23.94 -0.82 7.72
CA LEU A 420 -23.57 -1.49 6.47
C LEU A 420 -24.06 -0.72 5.24
N CYS A 421 -25.35 -0.33 5.22
CA CYS A 421 -25.95 0.38 4.10
C CYS A 421 -25.34 1.77 3.91
N VAL A 422 -25.24 2.57 4.98
CA VAL A 422 -24.66 3.92 4.93
C VAL A 422 -23.22 3.87 4.46
N TYR A 423 -22.42 2.94 4.99
CA TYR A 423 -21.03 2.80 4.59
C TYR A 423 -20.89 2.43 3.10
N SER A 424 -21.56 1.37 2.66
CA SER A 424 -21.45 0.87 1.28
C SER A 424 -21.98 1.87 0.25
N LEU A 425 -23.11 2.53 0.53
CA LEU A 425 -23.69 3.54 -0.37
C LEU A 425 -22.82 4.79 -0.47
N PHE A 426 -22.34 5.30 0.67
CA PHE A 426 -21.48 6.49 0.68
C PHE A 426 -20.17 6.23 -0.05
N PHE A 427 -19.53 5.08 0.22
CA PHE A 427 -18.27 4.75 -0.43
C PHE A 427 -18.44 4.51 -1.93
N ALA A 428 -19.50 3.81 -2.37
CA ALA A 428 -19.77 3.63 -3.79
C ALA A 428 -20.08 4.93 -4.52
N TRP A 429 -20.70 5.91 -3.84
CA TRP A 429 -20.94 7.23 -4.41
C TRP A 429 -19.67 8.08 -4.56
N ARG A 430 -18.69 7.91 -3.65
CA ARG A 430 -17.48 8.74 -3.60
C ARG A 430 -16.22 8.08 -4.16
N ALA A 431 -16.24 6.79 -4.45
CA ALA A 431 -15.15 6.10 -5.13
C ALA A 431 -14.96 6.70 -6.53
N ASN A 432 -13.94 7.52 -6.72
CA ASN A 432 -13.67 8.23 -7.97
C ASN A 432 -12.49 7.62 -8.76
N LEU A 433 -12.36 6.29 -8.71
CA LEU A 433 -11.33 5.55 -9.43
C LEU A 433 -11.98 4.58 -10.42
N ASP A 434 -11.34 4.41 -11.59
CA ASP A 434 -11.76 3.46 -12.61
C ASP A 434 -11.36 2.04 -12.24
N ILE A 435 -12.33 1.23 -11.79
CA ILE A 435 -12.09 -0.15 -11.33
C ILE A 435 -11.78 -1.13 -12.48
N THR A 436 -11.89 -0.70 -13.74
CA THR A 436 -11.44 -1.52 -14.88
C THR A 436 -9.92 -1.65 -14.91
N LYS A 437 -9.20 -0.69 -14.33
CA LYS A 437 -7.75 -0.74 -14.14
C LYS A 437 -7.43 -1.60 -12.90
N PRO A 438 -6.67 -2.71 -13.04
CA PRO A 438 -6.43 -3.65 -11.94
C PRO A 438 -5.81 -3.03 -10.69
N LEU A 439 -4.89 -2.07 -10.85
CA LEU A 439 -4.26 -1.38 -9.71
C LEU A 439 -5.26 -0.52 -8.93
N PHE A 440 -6.13 0.21 -9.65
CA PHE A 440 -7.16 1.05 -9.03
C PHE A 440 -8.21 0.22 -8.30
N LEU A 441 -8.55 -0.95 -8.82
CA LEU A 441 -9.39 -1.89 -8.09
C LEU A 441 -8.77 -2.27 -6.74
N GLY A 442 -7.47 -2.58 -6.69
CA GLY A 442 -6.73 -2.86 -5.46
C GLY A 442 -6.82 -1.71 -4.43
N VAL A 443 -6.81 -0.47 -4.91
CA VAL A 443 -6.94 0.74 -4.08
C VAL A 443 -8.35 0.90 -3.50
N VAL A 444 -9.39 0.51 -4.24
CA VAL A 444 -10.80 0.63 -3.83
C VAL A 444 -11.20 -0.50 -2.88
N GLU A 445 -10.79 -1.74 -3.16
CA GLU A 445 -11.29 -2.91 -2.44
C GLU A 445 -10.95 -2.92 -0.95
N ARG A 446 -9.82 -2.33 -0.55
CA ARG A 446 -9.40 -2.22 0.87
C ARG A 446 -10.41 -1.50 1.75
N PHE A 447 -11.25 -0.64 1.18
CA PHE A 447 -12.27 0.07 1.96
C PHE A 447 -13.52 -0.78 2.22
N TRP A 448 -13.64 -1.99 1.67
CA TRP A 448 -14.81 -2.86 1.93
C TRP A 448 -14.71 -3.67 3.22
N MET A 449 -13.56 -3.67 3.91
CA MET A 449 -13.36 -4.37 5.18
C MET A 449 -14.39 -4.02 6.25
N GLN A 450 -14.78 -2.75 6.32
CA GLN A 450 -15.77 -2.27 7.29
C GLN A 450 -17.15 -2.84 6.99
N SER A 451 -17.57 -2.89 5.72
CA SER A 451 -18.80 -3.59 5.32
C SER A 451 -18.72 -5.08 5.67
N ASN A 452 -17.57 -5.72 5.43
CA ASN A 452 -17.35 -7.14 5.78
C ASN A 452 -17.46 -7.38 7.30
N ALA A 453 -16.98 -6.46 8.14
CA ALA A 453 -17.11 -6.56 9.60
C ALA A 453 -18.58 -6.58 10.06
N ALA A 454 -19.41 -5.67 9.51
CA ALA A 454 -20.84 -5.64 9.81
C ALA A 454 -21.55 -6.93 9.36
N VAL A 455 -21.23 -7.41 8.15
CA VAL A 455 -21.76 -8.67 7.60
C VAL A 455 -21.37 -9.87 8.46
N ALA A 456 -20.12 -9.94 8.92
CA ALA A 456 -19.64 -11.04 9.76
C ALA A 456 -20.40 -11.09 11.10
N VAL A 457 -20.63 -9.95 11.75
CA VAL A 457 -21.44 -9.87 12.97
C VAL A 457 -22.89 -10.28 12.71
N LEU A 458 -23.51 -9.76 11.65
CA LEU A 458 -24.88 -10.13 11.26
C LEU A 458 -24.98 -11.64 10.98
N ALA A 459 -24.01 -12.24 10.31
CA ALA A 459 -23.99 -13.68 10.05
C ALA A 459 -23.90 -14.51 11.33
N GLY A 460 -23.06 -14.10 12.28
CA GLY A 460 -22.99 -14.72 13.61
C GLY A 460 -24.32 -14.65 14.37
N LEU A 461 -25.02 -13.51 14.31
CA LEU A 461 -26.35 -13.34 14.89
C LEU A 461 -27.42 -14.17 14.17
N GLY A 462 -27.33 -14.30 12.85
CA GLY A 462 -28.24 -15.09 12.03
C GLY A 462 -28.13 -16.58 12.33
N LEU A 463 -26.90 -17.10 12.47
CA LEU A 463 -26.67 -18.48 12.90
C LEU A 463 -27.28 -18.74 14.29
N ALA A 464 -26.97 -17.87 15.25
CA ALA A 464 -27.50 -17.99 16.61
C ALA A 464 -29.03 -17.99 16.64
N TRP A 465 -29.67 -17.15 15.80
CA TRP A 465 -31.12 -17.12 15.71
C TRP A 465 -31.72 -18.39 15.11
N LEU A 466 -31.16 -18.93 14.02
CA LEU A 466 -31.65 -20.18 13.41
C LEU A 466 -31.65 -21.33 14.41
N ILE A 467 -30.58 -21.44 15.20
CA ILE A 467 -30.49 -22.46 16.25
C ILE A 467 -31.47 -22.20 17.38
N SER A 468 -31.72 -20.92 17.73
CA SER A 468 -32.75 -20.56 18.72
C SER A 468 -34.17 -20.96 18.27
N LEU A 469 -34.48 -20.85 16.97
CA LEU A 469 -35.73 -21.33 16.39
C LEU A 469 -35.81 -22.86 16.43
N GLY A 470 -34.72 -23.55 16.05
CA GLY A 470 -34.63 -25.01 16.13
C GLY A 470 -34.88 -25.52 17.55
N ASN A 471 -34.30 -24.88 18.55
CA ASN A 471 -34.50 -25.23 19.97
C ASN A 471 -35.94 -24.97 20.45
N ALA A 472 -36.64 -23.99 19.87
CA ALA A 472 -38.05 -23.76 20.16
C ALA A 472 -38.99 -24.79 19.50
N ALA A 473 -38.58 -25.37 18.37
CA ALA A 473 -39.35 -26.39 17.65
C ALA A 473 -39.05 -27.83 18.12
N LEU A 474 -37.80 -28.10 18.55
CA LEU A 474 -37.30 -29.40 18.95
C LEU A 474 -36.78 -29.31 20.40
N GLU A 475 -37.68 -29.41 21.38
CA GLU A 475 -37.32 -29.33 22.80
C GLU A 475 -36.25 -30.38 23.16
N ASN A 476 -35.18 -29.95 23.86
CA ASN A 476 -34.12 -30.80 24.43
C ASN A 476 -33.20 -31.59 23.46
N SER A 477 -33.10 -31.23 22.18
CA SER A 477 -32.13 -31.88 21.30
C SER A 477 -30.68 -31.43 21.56
N ARG A 478 -29.85 -32.32 22.12
CA ARG A 478 -28.39 -32.12 22.23
C ARG A 478 -27.68 -31.96 20.87
N ALA A 479 -28.36 -32.29 19.77
CA ALA A 479 -27.80 -32.18 18.43
C ALA A 479 -27.72 -30.74 17.92
N LEU A 480 -28.58 -29.83 18.38
CA LEU A 480 -28.64 -28.46 17.86
C LEU A 480 -27.40 -27.60 18.22
N PRO A 481 -26.90 -27.59 19.48
CA PRO A 481 -25.62 -26.93 19.78
C PRO A 481 -24.43 -27.56 19.04
N CYS A 482 -24.45 -28.87 18.83
CA CYS A 482 -23.41 -29.56 18.04
C CYS A 482 -23.43 -29.09 16.58
N LEU A 483 -24.62 -29.00 15.98
CA LEU A 483 -24.81 -28.48 14.62
C LEU A 483 -24.34 -27.01 14.50
N GLU A 484 -24.60 -26.19 15.51
CA GLU A 484 -24.14 -24.80 15.54
C GLU A 484 -22.61 -24.71 15.50
N TRP A 485 -21.93 -25.47 16.36
CA TRP A 485 -20.46 -25.54 16.36
C TRP A 485 -19.90 -26.12 15.07
N LEU A 486 -20.48 -27.22 14.56
CA LEU A 486 -20.05 -27.84 13.31
C LEU A 486 -20.19 -26.89 12.12
N SER A 487 -21.30 -26.16 12.02
CA SER A 487 -21.53 -25.19 10.95
C SER A 487 -20.57 -24.00 11.05
N ALA A 488 -20.34 -23.46 12.26
CA ALA A 488 -19.37 -22.39 12.48
C ALA A 488 -17.95 -22.83 12.09
N ILE A 489 -17.49 -23.99 12.57
CA ILE A 489 -16.16 -24.54 12.28
C ILE A 489 -16.02 -24.84 10.79
N ALA A 490 -17.03 -25.43 10.15
CA ALA A 490 -17.00 -25.74 8.72
C ALA A 490 -16.86 -24.47 7.87
N LEU A 491 -17.65 -23.43 8.16
CA LEU A 491 -17.59 -22.16 7.43
C LEU A 491 -16.23 -21.46 7.63
N VAL A 492 -15.72 -21.41 8.86
CA VAL A 492 -14.40 -20.84 9.15
C VAL A 492 -13.28 -21.65 8.50
N THR A 493 -13.36 -22.97 8.50
CA THR A 493 -12.35 -23.83 7.85
C THR A 493 -12.37 -23.63 6.33
N CYS A 494 -13.55 -23.59 5.70
CA CYS A 494 -13.69 -23.25 4.29
C CYS A 494 -13.09 -21.88 3.96
N GLN A 495 -13.32 -20.90 4.84
CA GLN A 495 -12.78 -19.55 4.72
C GLN A 495 -11.23 -19.53 4.73
N VAL A 496 -10.62 -20.26 5.66
CA VAL A 496 -9.15 -20.41 5.74
C VAL A 496 -8.63 -21.08 4.48
N CYS A 497 -9.17 -22.23 4.10
CA CYS A 497 -8.71 -22.99 2.94
C CYS A 497 -8.83 -22.19 1.62
N ALA A 498 -9.87 -21.37 1.48
CA ALA A 498 -10.09 -20.57 0.28
C ALA A 498 -9.10 -19.40 0.14
N ASN A 499 -8.61 -18.83 1.24
CA ASN A 499 -7.86 -17.58 1.23
C ASN A 499 -6.37 -17.72 1.63
N TYR A 500 -5.98 -18.84 2.25
CA TYR A 500 -4.63 -19.03 2.77
C TYR A 500 -3.54 -18.79 1.71
N SER A 501 -3.63 -19.45 0.56
CA SER A 501 -2.60 -19.35 -0.50
C SER A 501 -2.47 -17.95 -1.10
N ALA A 502 -3.56 -17.18 -1.11
CA ALA A 502 -3.55 -15.80 -1.59
C ALA A 502 -3.00 -14.81 -0.56
N CYS A 503 -3.12 -15.13 0.73
CA CYS A 503 -2.71 -14.26 1.84
C CYS A 503 -1.36 -14.63 2.44
N ASP A 504 -0.78 -15.78 2.09
CA ASP A 504 0.55 -16.18 2.54
C ASP A 504 1.63 -15.31 1.91
N GLN A 505 2.22 -14.43 2.72
CA GLN A 505 3.30 -13.52 2.33
C GLN A 505 4.65 -13.95 2.91
N SER A 506 4.77 -15.18 3.40
CA SER A 506 5.96 -15.65 4.15
C SER A 506 7.27 -15.67 3.38
N SER A 507 7.19 -15.63 2.05
CA SER A 507 8.35 -15.61 1.15
C SER A 507 8.39 -14.37 0.26
N ASN A 508 7.61 -13.33 0.57
CA ASN A 508 7.48 -12.17 -0.31
C ASN A 508 8.44 -11.02 0.08
N TYR A 509 9.64 -11.04 -0.50
CA TYR A 509 10.68 -10.03 -0.30
C TYR A 509 10.85 -9.09 -1.50
N VAL A 510 9.98 -9.16 -2.51
CA VAL A 510 10.22 -8.55 -3.84
C VAL A 510 10.43 -7.03 -3.78
N VAL A 511 9.63 -6.30 -3.00
CA VAL A 511 9.75 -4.83 -2.86
C VAL A 511 11.00 -4.46 -2.06
N ASP A 512 11.41 -5.30 -1.12
CA ASP A 512 12.66 -5.11 -0.36
C ASP A 512 13.88 -5.32 -1.24
N ASN A 513 13.89 -6.43 -1.97
CA ASN A 513 14.90 -6.77 -2.94
C ASN A 513 14.99 -5.68 -4.02
N PHE A 514 13.88 -5.11 -4.45
CA PHE A 514 13.83 -4.00 -5.40
C PHE A 514 14.61 -2.80 -4.87
N ALA A 515 14.26 -2.34 -3.65
CA ALA A 515 14.89 -1.17 -3.04
C ALA A 515 16.39 -1.39 -2.77
N ARG A 516 16.77 -2.56 -2.25
CA ARG A 516 18.17 -2.90 -1.95
C ARG A 516 19.01 -3.01 -3.21
N ASN A 517 18.52 -3.69 -4.25
CA ASN A 517 19.24 -3.80 -5.52
C ASN A 517 19.42 -2.42 -6.16
N LEU A 518 18.38 -1.59 -6.14
CA LEU A 518 18.42 -0.25 -6.69
C LEU A 518 19.43 0.64 -5.95
N LEU A 519 19.38 0.72 -4.61
CA LEU A 519 20.34 1.53 -3.86
C LEU A 519 21.77 1.00 -3.92
N SER A 520 21.96 -0.33 -3.94
CA SER A 520 23.29 -0.93 -4.03
C SER A 520 23.96 -0.64 -5.37
N SER A 521 23.18 -0.49 -6.45
CA SER A 521 23.72 -0.23 -7.78
C SER A 521 24.16 1.22 -8.00
N MET A 522 23.81 2.16 -7.12
CA MET A 522 24.08 3.58 -7.34
C MET A 522 25.54 3.95 -7.06
N PRO A 523 26.17 4.84 -7.84
CA PRO A 523 27.49 5.38 -7.51
C PRO A 523 27.53 6.09 -6.15
N THR A 524 28.73 6.24 -5.59
CA THR A 524 28.94 6.93 -4.30
C THR A 524 28.51 8.39 -4.38
N GLY A 525 27.72 8.84 -3.41
CA GLY A 525 27.31 10.24 -3.31
C GLY A 525 26.25 10.69 -4.33
N ALA A 526 25.62 9.74 -5.04
CA ALA A 526 24.63 9.99 -6.08
C ALA A 526 23.35 10.67 -5.53
N VAL A 527 22.68 11.41 -6.42
CA VAL A 527 21.38 12.04 -6.16
C VAL A 527 20.32 11.31 -6.97
N ILE A 528 19.27 10.84 -6.32
CA ILE A 528 18.18 10.12 -6.99
C ILE A 528 16.93 10.98 -6.95
N LEU A 529 16.46 11.40 -8.12
CA LEU A 529 15.16 12.00 -8.32
C LEU A 529 14.11 10.87 -8.38
N LEU A 530 13.30 10.78 -7.33
CA LEU A 530 12.27 9.76 -7.15
C LEU A 530 10.97 10.22 -7.82
N ARG A 531 10.30 9.30 -8.52
CA ARG A 531 8.98 9.50 -9.14
C ARG A 531 8.04 8.40 -8.69
N GLY A 532 6.85 8.79 -8.25
CA GLY A 532 5.81 7.87 -7.83
C GLY A 532 6.12 7.15 -6.51
N ASP A 533 5.11 6.44 -6.03
CA ASP A 533 5.16 5.80 -4.72
C ASP A 533 6.22 4.68 -4.66
N LEU A 534 6.48 3.97 -5.78
CA LEU A 534 7.25 2.73 -5.76
C LEU A 534 8.69 2.97 -5.30
N PRO A 535 9.49 3.74 -6.04
CA PRO A 535 10.83 4.06 -5.60
C PRO A 535 10.80 5.03 -4.41
N GLY A 536 9.82 5.94 -4.36
CA GLY A 536 9.62 6.91 -3.27
C GLY A 536 9.64 6.25 -1.89
N ASN A 537 8.68 5.37 -1.66
CA ASN A 537 8.45 4.77 -0.35
C ASN A 537 9.45 3.63 -0.08
N ALA A 538 9.78 2.84 -1.10
CA ALA A 538 10.67 1.70 -0.94
C ALA A 538 12.09 2.11 -0.54
N LEU A 539 12.67 3.10 -1.24
CA LEU A 539 14.03 3.57 -0.98
C LEU A 539 14.11 4.34 0.34
N ARG A 540 13.12 5.21 0.65
CA ARG A 540 13.11 5.98 1.92
C ARG A 540 13.20 5.06 3.13
N TYR A 541 12.45 3.96 3.14
CA TYR A 541 12.48 3.04 4.28
C TYR A 541 13.87 2.42 4.46
N VAL A 542 14.44 1.80 3.42
CA VAL A 542 15.74 1.12 3.56
C VAL A 542 16.87 2.13 3.83
N HIS A 543 16.75 3.36 3.30
CA HIS A 543 17.76 4.40 3.47
C HIS A 543 17.66 5.09 4.84
N TYR A 544 16.48 5.55 5.24
CA TYR A 544 16.29 6.30 6.49
C TYR A 544 16.12 5.40 7.72
N CYS A 545 15.37 4.30 7.61
CA CYS A 545 15.08 3.42 8.76
C CYS A 545 16.17 2.36 8.97
N GLU A 546 16.72 1.80 7.89
CA GLU A 546 17.75 0.75 7.97
C GLU A 546 19.18 1.27 7.76
N GLY A 547 19.34 2.54 7.39
CA GLY A 547 20.65 3.17 7.24
C GLY A 547 21.43 2.72 6.00
N MET A 548 20.76 2.19 4.97
CA MET A 548 21.41 1.74 3.75
C MET A 548 21.87 2.94 2.90
N ARG A 549 23.14 2.94 2.49
CA ARG A 549 23.72 3.97 1.60
C ARG A 549 23.47 5.41 2.09
N PRO A 550 23.92 5.78 3.30
CA PRO A 550 23.71 7.12 3.86
C PRO A 550 24.41 8.24 3.07
N ASP A 551 25.27 7.88 2.11
CA ASP A 551 25.94 8.78 1.19
C ASP A 551 25.05 9.28 0.04
N ILE A 552 23.96 8.59 -0.27
CA ILE A 552 23.02 8.93 -1.34
C ILE A 552 22.02 9.99 -0.87
N THR A 553 21.64 10.91 -1.75
CA THR A 553 20.56 11.85 -1.50
C THR A 553 19.29 11.48 -2.28
N LEU A 554 18.18 11.30 -1.57
CA LEU A 554 16.87 11.01 -2.15
C LEU A 554 16.05 12.30 -2.26
N VAL A 555 15.68 12.70 -3.48
CA VAL A 555 14.90 13.91 -3.75
C VAL A 555 13.61 13.52 -4.47
N ASP A 556 12.45 13.89 -3.94
CA ASP A 556 11.17 13.57 -4.56
C ASP A 556 10.78 14.66 -5.55
N GLN A 557 10.81 14.34 -6.84
CA GLN A 557 10.60 15.33 -7.89
C GLN A 557 9.13 15.77 -8.02
N GLU A 558 8.18 14.91 -7.65
CA GLU A 558 6.75 15.22 -7.69
C GLU A 558 6.41 16.14 -6.52
N MET A 559 6.97 15.86 -5.35
CA MET A 559 6.76 16.70 -4.17
C MET A 559 7.44 18.07 -4.28
N MET A 560 8.55 18.19 -5.01
CA MET A 560 9.18 19.50 -5.29
C MET A 560 8.27 20.51 -5.99
N THR A 561 7.16 20.05 -6.58
CA THR A 561 6.14 20.92 -7.19
C THR A 561 5.19 21.56 -6.18
N TYR A 562 5.17 21.07 -4.93
CA TYR A 562 4.36 21.61 -3.84
C TYR A 562 5.10 22.72 -3.08
N GLU A 563 4.36 23.75 -2.68
CA GLU A 563 4.90 24.94 -1.98
C GLU A 563 5.56 24.61 -0.64
N TRP A 564 5.12 23.54 0.03
CA TRP A 564 5.63 23.14 1.34
C TRP A 564 6.93 22.32 1.28
N TYR A 565 7.25 21.67 0.16
CA TYR A 565 8.28 20.62 0.13
C TYR A 565 9.68 21.15 0.42
N LEU A 566 10.19 22.10 -0.36
CA LEU A 566 11.54 22.61 -0.18
C LEU A 566 11.71 23.39 1.13
N PRO A 567 10.77 24.25 1.56
CA PRO A 567 10.84 24.89 2.88
C PRO A 567 10.95 23.88 4.04
N LYS A 568 10.33 22.70 3.92
CA LYS A 568 10.41 21.67 4.97
C LYS A 568 11.62 20.77 4.85
N LEU A 569 11.95 20.31 3.65
CA LEU A 569 12.86 19.18 3.45
C LEU A 569 14.24 19.56 2.92
N ALA A 570 14.44 20.75 2.34
CA ALA A 570 15.74 21.12 1.77
C ALA A 570 16.89 21.05 2.79
N LYS A 571 16.64 21.42 4.05
CA LYS A 571 17.65 21.34 5.12
C LYS A 571 18.11 19.92 5.47
N HIS A 572 17.31 18.91 5.10
CA HIS A 572 17.58 17.49 5.34
C HIS A 572 18.25 16.82 4.14
N LEU A 573 18.56 17.57 3.08
CA LEU A 573 19.16 17.09 1.84
C LEU A 573 20.58 17.68 1.68
N PRO A 574 21.56 17.22 2.49
CA PRO A 574 22.88 17.81 2.51
C PRO A 574 23.61 17.68 1.17
N GLY A 575 24.32 18.74 0.78
CA GLY A 575 25.10 18.77 -0.47
C GLY A 575 24.28 19.01 -1.74
N ILE A 576 22.98 19.29 -1.61
CA ILE A 576 22.08 19.70 -2.70
C ILE A 576 21.71 21.17 -2.53
N TYR A 577 21.81 21.91 -3.63
CA TYR A 577 21.50 23.32 -3.69
C TYR A 577 20.27 23.55 -4.55
N PHE A 578 19.20 24.07 -3.95
CA PHE A 578 17.98 24.40 -4.65
C PHE A 578 18.03 25.87 -5.11
N PRO A 579 17.87 26.17 -6.42
CA PRO A 579 17.93 27.55 -6.93
C PRO A 579 16.72 28.43 -6.57
N GLY A 580 15.73 27.86 -5.89
CA GLY A 580 14.50 28.51 -5.45
C GLY A 580 13.70 27.60 -4.52
N ASN A 581 12.45 27.97 -4.27
CA ASN A 581 11.58 27.34 -3.28
C ASN A 581 10.57 26.36 -3.89
N ARG A 582 10.46 26.29 -5.22
CA ARG A 582 9.51 25.39 -5.90
C ARG A 582 10.01 24.99 -7.28
N TRP A 583 9.84 23.73 -7.65
CA TRP A 583 10.05 23.30 -9.04
C TRP A 583 8.86 23.77 -9.89
N ASN A 584 9.15 24.57 -10.92
CA ASN A 584 8.21 24.89 -12.00
C ASN A 584 8.94 24.88 -13.35
N PRO A 585 8.32 24.40 -14.44
CA PRO A 585 8.92 24.49 -15.78
C PRO A 585 9.28 25.93 -16.21
N VAL A 586 8.59 26.93 -15.64
CA VAL A 586 8.86 28.35 -15.85
C VAL A 586 9.63 28.91 -14.65
N GLU A 587 10.79 29.51 -14.92
CA GLU A 587 11.57 30.20 -13.88
C GLU A 587 10.99 31.56 -13.53
N GLY A 588 11.28 32.02 -12.33
CA GLY A 588 10.99 33.38 -11.88
C GLY A 588 10.15 33.40 -10.62
N VAL A 589 9.67 34.59 -10.27
CA VAL A 589 8.78 34.78 -9.14
C VAL A 589 7.36 34.47 -9.61
N LEU A 590 6.75 33.44 -9.05
CA LEU A 590 5.34 33.12 -9.27
C LEU A 590 4.43 34.20 -8.65
N PRO A 591 3.14 34.28 -9.03
CA PRO A 591 2.23 35.32 -8.54
C PRO A 591 2.07 35.39 -7.01
N ASP A 592 2.36 34.29 -6.32
CA ASP A 592 2.36 34.14 -4.87
C ASP A 592 3.68 34.61 -4.20
N GLY A 593 4.66 35.11 -4.97
CA GLY A 593 5.98 35.49 -4.49
C GLY A 593 6.99 34.34 -4.42
N THR A 594 6.60 33.12 -4.78
CA THR A 594 7.47 31.95 -4.73
C THR A 594 8.52 32.00 -5.83
N LEU A 595 9.80 31.95 -5.46
CA LEU A 595 10.90 31.83 -6.42
C LEU A 595 10.94 30.40 -6.99
N ALA A 596 10.52 30.24 -8.24
CA ALA A 596 10.50 28.96 -8.92
C ALA A 596 11.76 28.72 -9.79
N PHE A 597 12.14 27.45 -9.92
CA PHE A 597 13.23 27.01 -10.78
C PHE A 597 12.82 25.81 -11.63
N ASN A 598 13.42 25.68 -12.81
CA ASN A 598 13.25 24.50 -13.67
C ASN A 598 14.38 23.47 -13.46
N LEU A 599 14.23 22.31 -14.07
CA LEU A 599 15.20 21.22 -13.96
C LEU A 599 16.59 21.59 -14.50
N LEU A 600 16.67 22.31 -15.62
CA LEU A 600 17.95 22.72 -16.18
C LEU A 600 18.77 23.56 -15.18
N ARG A 601 18.12 24.50 -14.49
CA ARG A 601 18.77 25.33 -13.46
C ARG A 601 19.20 24.50 -12.26
N PHE A 602 18.36 23.59 -11.81
CA PHE A 602 18.70 22.64 -10.75
C PHE A 602 19.97 21.84 -11.10
N LEU A 603 20.05 21.28 -12.30
CA LEU A 603 21.21 20.51 -12.75
C LEU A 603 22.48 21.36 -12.86
N LYS A 604 22.37 22.60 -13.35
CA LYS A 604 23.51 23.52 -13.44
C LYS A 604 24.12 23.85 -12.08
N VAL A 605 23.29 24.09 -11.07
CA VAL A 605 23.76 24.40 -9.71
C VAL A 605 24.32 23.16 -9.02
N ASN A 606 23.81 21.96 -9.35
CA ASN A 606 24.25 20.69 -8.76
C ASN A 606 25.20 19.88 -9.65
N LYS A 607 25.95 20.54 -10.54
CA LYS A 607 26.87 19.86 -11.49
C LYS A 607 28.00 19.05 -10.82
N HIS A 608 28.26 19.27 -9.53
CA HIS A 608 29.24 18.54 -8.72
C HIS A 608 28.74 17.17 -8.26
N LYS A 609 27.47 16.85 -8.50
CA LYS A 609 26.82 15.59 -8.13
C LYS A 609 26.32 14.85 -9.35
N GLU A 610 26.42 13.53 -9.33
CA GLU A 610 25.78 12.69 -10.33
C GLU A 610 24.29 12.55 -10.02
N VAL A 611 23.45 12.98 -10.96
CA VAL A 611 21.98 12.97 -10.80
C VAL A 611 21.39 11.83 -11.61
N PHE A 612 20.61 11.01 -10.93
CA PHE A 612 19.86 9.89 -11.47
C PHE A 612 18.38 10.15 -11.32
N VAL A 613 17.58 9.58 -12.22
CA VAL A 613 16.13 9.66 -12.19
C VAL A 613 15.58 8.25 -12.15
N CYS A 614 14.75 7.95 -11.16
CA CYS A 614 14.15 6.64 -11.02
C CYS A 614 12.74 6.61 -11.63
N ILE A 615 12.49 5.66 -12.54
CA ILE A 615 11.19 5.48 -13.20
C ILE A 615 10.76 6.76 -13.98
N GLY A 616 11.76 7.44 -14.55
CA GLY A 616 11.59 8.56 -15.47
C GLY A 616 11.34 9.93 -14.81
N LEU A 617 11.41 10.97 -15.65
CA LEU A 617 11.23 12.36 -15.24
C LEU A 617 9.77 12.82 -15.31
N HIS A 618 9.42 13.80 -14.48
CA HIS A 618 8.18 14.54 -14.57
C HIS A 618 8.01 15.18 -15.96
N GLU A 619 6.91 14.87 -16.64
CA GLU A 619 6.72 15.22 -18.06
C GLU A 619 6.54 16.72 -18.33
N GLY A 620 6.16 17.49 -17.29
CA GLY A 620 5.88 18.92 -17.41
C GLY A 620 7.11 19.81 -17.68
N ASP A 621 8.34 19.31 -17.49
CA ASP A 621 9.57 20.10 -17.64
C ASP A 621 10.48 19.55 -18.74
N SER A 622 10.58 20.30 -19.85
CA SER A 622 11.41 19.95 -21.01
C SER A 622 12.70 20.78 -21.10
N THR A 623 12.99 21.63 -20.12
CA THR A 623 14.09 22.61 -20.17
C THR A 623 15.48 21.95 -20.28
N TRP A 624 15.64 20.77 -19.71
CA TRP A 624 16.89 19.99 -19.70
C TRP A 624 17.23 19.34 -21.06
N ARG A 625 16.23 19.05 -21.91
CA ARG A 625 16.38 18.17 -23.09
C ARG A 625 17.40 18.64 -24.13
N LYS A 626 17.73 19.93 -24.15
CA LYS A 626 18.72 20.50 -25.08
C LYS A 626 20.16 20.37 -24.57
N SER A 627 20.37 20.26 -23.26
CA SER A 627 21.69 20.30 -22.62
C SER A 627 22.05 19.01 -21.90
N TYR A 628 21.09 18.12 -21.70
CA TYR A 628 21.30 16.83 -21.05
C TYR A 628 20.62 15.71 -21.85
N SER A 629 21.18 14.51 -21.69
CA SER A 629 20.65 13.24 -22.20
C SER A 629 20.41 12.29 -21.01
N LEU A 630 19.51 11.32 -21.21
CA LEU A 630 19.22 10.27 -20.22
C LEU A 630 19.89 8.98 -20.68
N TRP A 631 20.83 8.48 -19.87
CA TRP A 631 21.51 7.21 -20.14
C TRP A 631 21.00 6.14 -19.17
N PRO A 632 20.65 4.93 -19.63
CA PRO A 632 20.02 3.92 -18.77
C PRO A 632 20.98 3.42 -17.68
N TRP A 633 20.44 3.28 -16.46
CA TRP A 633 21.10 2.70 -15.28
C TRP A 633 20.12 1.75 -14.57
N GLY A 634 19.76 0.67 -15.26
CA GLY A 634 18.78 -0.30 -14.76
C GLY A 634 17.38 0.31 -14.70
N THR A 635 16.76 0.34 -13.52
CA THR A 635 15.45 0.97 -13.31
C THR A 635 15.54 2.49 -13.37
N CYS A 636 16.72 3.06 -13.10
CA CYS A 636 16.99 4.49 -13.17
C CYS A 636 17.65 4.89 -14.51
N GLU A 637 17.80 6.19 -14.70
CA GLU A 637 18.51 6.82 -15.81
C GLU A 637 19.43 7.91 -15.27
N LYS A 638 20.68 7.96 -15.73
CA LYS A 638 21.64 9.01 -15.40
C LYS A 638 21.37 10.24 -16.27
N LEU A 639 21.29 11.41 -15.67
CA LEU A 639 21.29 12.68 -16.39
C LEU A 639 22.74 13.07 -16.72
N VAL A 640 23.06 13.06 -18.01
CA VAL A 640 24.41 13.30 -18.52
C VAL A 640 24.42 14.54 -19.43
N PRO A 641 25.32 15.52 -19.21
CA PRO A 641 25.44 16.67 -20.10
C PRO A 641 25.68 16.23 -21.55
N SER A 642 25.03 16.89 -22.51
CA SER A 642 25.07 16.49 -23.93
C SER A 642 26.46 16.62 -24.57
N GLU A 643 27.37 17.37 -23.95
CA GLU A 643 28.78 17.47 -24.36
C GLU A 643 29.62 16.22 -24.03
N VAL A 644 29.12 15.34 -23.15
CA VAL A 644 29.83 14.10 -22.80
C VAL A 644 29.67 13.08 -23.92
N VAL A 645 30.81 12.57 -24.41
CA VAL A 645 30.83 11.53 -25.44
C VAL A 645 30.40 10.19 -24.84
N PHE A 646 29.44 9.53 -25.49
CA PHE A 646 28.98 8.21 -25.09
C PHE A 646 29.94 7.12 -25.59
N ASP A 647 30.52 6.34 -24.67
CA ASP A 647 31.25 5.11 -24.98
C ASP A 647 30.32 3.90 -24.75
N PRO A 648 29.84 3.22 -25.82
CA PRO A 648 28.98 2.07 -25.69
C PRO A 648 29.64 0.91 -24.95
N GLY A 649 30.92 0.63 -25.19
CA GLY A 649 31.62 -0.52 -24.61
C GLY A 649 31.78 -0.38 -23.10
N GLU A 650 32.20 0.81 -22.65
CA GLU A 650 32.27 1.11 -21.22
C GLU A 650 30.89 1.08 -20.56
N TRP A 651 29.88 1.70 -21.18
CA TRP A 651 28.54 1.76 -20.61
C TRP A 651 27.89 0.38 -20.47
N ILE A 652 28.11 -0.51 -21.46
CA ILE A 652 27.69 -1.91 -21.39
C ILE A 652 28.35 -2.59 -20.19
N ARG A 653 29.66 -2.44 -20.02
CA ARG A 653 30.40 -3.05 -18.91
C ARG A 653 29.86 -2.58 -17.55
N LEU A 654 29.54 -1.29 -17.42
CA LEU A 654 29.00 -0.71 -16.18
C LEU A 654 27.57 -1.21 -15.89
N THR A 655 26.74 -1.40 -16.92
CA THR A 655 25.30 -1.67 -16.73
C THR A 655 24.90 -3.14 -16.84
N ARG A 656 25.79 -4.03 -17.30
CA ARG A 656 25.48 -5.46 -17.56
C ARG A 656 24.90 -6.20 -16.36
N ASN A 657 25.39 -5.95 -15.14
CA ASN A 657 25.04 -6.70 -13.93
C ASN A 657 24.66 -5.77 -12.75
N LEU A 658 23.84 -4.76 -13.00
CA LEU A 658 23.45 -3.80 -11.95
C LEU A 658 22.68 -4.45 -10.79
N TYR A 659 21.88 -5.48 -11.08
CA TYR A 659 20.95 -6.08 -10.13
C TYR A 659 21.14 -7.59 -10.04
N ASN A 660 21.13 -8.12 -8.82
CA ASN A 660 20.99 -9.53 -8.53
C ASN A 660 19.51 -9.89 -8.34
N TRP A 661 18.74 -9.84 -9.43
CA TRP A 661 17.30 -10.07 -9.41
C TRP A 661 16.92 -11.51 -9.78
N THR A 662 16.35 -12.25 -8.83
CA THR A 662 16.04 -13.69 -8.98
C THR A 662 14.54 -13.99 -9.09
N GLU A 663 13.67 -12.97 -9.08
CA GLU A 663 12.22 -13.17 -9.08
C GLU A 663 11.67 -13.46 -10.48
N ASP A 664 10.96 -14.58 -10.62
CA ASP A 664 10.37 -15.01 -11.88
C ASP A 664 9.38 -13.99 -12.46
N TYR A 665 9.42 -13.83 -13.78
CA TYR A 665 8.50 -12.95 -14.51
C TYR A 665 7.05 -13.46 -14.44
N GLY A 666 6.13 -12.56 -14.10
CA GLY A 666 4.69 -12.84 -14.07
C GLY A 666 4.24 -13.70 -12.88
N ARG A 667 5.06 -13.79 -11.82
CA ARG A 667 4.74 -14.52 -10.57
C ARG A 667 3.59 -13.86 -9.79
N PHE A 668 3.50 -12.53 -9.82
CA PHE A 668 2.61 -11.75 -8.96
C PHE A 668 1.32 -11.34 -9.67
N LYS A 669 0.25 -11.10 -8.88
CA LYS A 669 -1.05 -10.66 -9.42
C LYS A 669 -0.91 -9.27 -10.05
N PRO A 670 -1.47 -9.01 -11.25
CA PRO A 670 -1.34 -7.72 -11.93
C PRO A 670 -1.87 -6.50 -11.15
N SER A 671 -2.75 -6.70 -10.16
CA SER A 671 -3.29 -5.64 -9.29
C SER A 671 -2.37 -5.28 -8.12
N SER A 672 -1.16 -5.84 -8.04
CA SER A 672 -0.26 -5.72 -6.88
C SER A 672 0.97 -4.90 -7.19
N TRP A 673 1.54 -4.23 -6.17
CA TRP A 673 2.79 -3.49 -6.31
C TRP A 673 4.00 -4.40 -6.54
N GLU A 674 3.92 -5.65 -6.10
CA GLU A 674 4.89 -6.70 -6.37
C GLU A 674 5.02 -6.97 -7.87
N ALA A 675 3.91 -7.00 -8.60
CA ALA A 675 3.92 -7.11 -10.06
C ALA A 675 4.59 -5.90 -10.71
N VAL A 676 4.30 -4.68 -10.22
CA VAL A 676 4.94 -3.45 -10.73
C VAL A 676 6.46 -3.47 -10.48
N ALA A 677 6.90 -3.80 -9.26
CA ALA A 677 8.32 -3.88 -8.93
C ALA A 677 9.04 -4.97 -9.75
N ASN A 678 8.40 -6.13 -9.93
CA ASN A 678 8.93 -7.20 -10.77
C ASN A 678 9.04 -6.77 -12.24
N GLU A 679 8.00 -6.14 -12.78
CA GLU A 679 8.00 -5.59 -14.15
C GLU A 679 9.15 -4.60 -14.35
N GLU A 680 9.31 -3.62 -13.45
CA GLU A 680 10.37 -2.62 -13.53
C GLU A 680 11.78 -3.24 -13.52
N MET A 681 12.00 -4.26 -12.70
CA MET A 681 13.29 -4.97 -12.63
C MET A 681 13.54 -5.84 -13.86
N TRP A 682 12.49 -6.43 -14.44
CA TRP A 682 12.61 -7.15 -15.70
C TRP A 682 12.92 -6.17 -16.83
N GLN A 683 12.14 -5.11 -17.01
CA GLN A 683 12.38 -4.11 -18.05
C GLN A 683 13.76 -3.45 -17.92
N ALA A 684 14.26 -3.25 -16.70
CA ALA A 684 15.61 -2.74 -16.43
C ALA A 684 16.74 -3.51 -17.14
N ARG A 685 16.60 -4.84 -17.30
CA ARG A 685 17.61 -5.69 -17.95
C ARG A 685 17.83 -5.31 -19.41
N MET A 686 16.80 -4.80 -20.08
CA MET A 686 16.82 -4.54 -21.51
C MET A 686 17.12 -3.07 -21.87
N LYS A 687 17.11 -2.15 -20.88
CA LYS A 687 17.20 -0.70 -21.17
C LYS A 687 18.49 -0.30 -21.87
N THR A 688 19.63 -0.88 -21.52
CA THR A 688 20.91 -0.59 -22.20
C THR A 688 20.90 -1.04 -23.66
N ALA A 689 20.44 -2.26 -23.94
CA ALA A 689 20.34 -2.78 -25.31
C ALA A 689 19.40 -1.90 -26.16
N PHE A 690 18.28 -1.50 -25.56
CA PHE A 690 17.32 -0.60 -26.18
C PHE A 690 17.91 0.78 -26.49
N PHE A 691 18.56 1.41 -25.52
CA PHE A 691 19.19 2.73 -25.69
C PHE A 691 20.25 2.75 -26.78
N ILE A 692 21.13 1.74 -26.82
CA ILE A 692 22.18 1.63 -27.83
C ILE A 692 21.57 1.45 -29.23
N PHE A 693 20.49 0.67 -29.33
CA PHE A 693 19.75 0.51 -30.57
C PHE A 693 19.13 1.83 -31.03
N ASP A 694 18.45 2.56 -30.14
CA ASP A 694 17.85 3.86 -30.46
C ASP A 694 18.91 4.89 -30.89
N LEU A 695 20.09 4.86 -30.27
CA LEU A 695 21.24 5.67 -30.68
C LEU A 695 21.69 5.33 -32.12
N ALA A 696 21.70 4.05 -32.50
CA ALA A 696 22.06 3.64 -33.86
C ALA A 696 21.07 4.16 -34.92
N GLU A 697 19.78 4.22 -34.58
CA GLU A 697 18.71 4.73 -35.45
C GLU A 697 18.75 6.25 -35.58
N THR A 698 18.90 6.95 -34.45
CA THR A 698 18.66 8.40 -34.37
C THR A 698 19.93 9.25 -34.52
N ALA A 699 21.10 8.75 -34.11
CA ALA A 699 22.31 9.56 -34.11
C ALA A 699 22.86 9.78 -35.53
N SER A 700 23.30 11.01 -35.79
CA SER A 700 24.03 11.39 -37.00
C SER A 700 25.50 10.98 -36.88
N VAL A 701 25.78 9.68 -36.94
CA VAL A 701 27.14 9.10 -36.88
C VAL A 701 27.50 8.37 -38.17
N THR A 702 28.79 8.03 -38.35
CA THR A 702 29.30 7.31 -39.53
C THR A 702 28.64 5.94 -39.69
N ALA A 703 28.62 5.40 -40.91
CA ALA A 703 28.04 4.08 -41.17
C ALA A 703 28.73 2.97 -40.36
N GLU A 704 30.05 3.09 -40.16
CA GLU A 704 30.84 2.17 -39.34
C GLU A 704 30.41 2.21 -37.87
N THR A 705 30.26 3.41 -37.28
CA THR A 705 29.77 3.56 -35.90
C THR A 705 28.34 3.05 -35.76
N LYS A 706 27.45 3.29 -36.74
CA LYS A 706 26.10 2.71 -36.73
C LYS A 706 26.14 1.19 -36.72
N SER A 707 26.98 0.59 -37.56
CA SER A 707 27.17 -0.86 -37.63
C SER A 707 27.64 -1.44 -36.29
N GLN A 708 28.59 -0.77 -35.64
CA GLN A 708 29.06 -1.16 -34.30
C GLN A 708 27.96 -1.07 -33.24
N LEU A 709 27.17 0.01 -33.22
CA LEU A 709 26.06 0.17 -32.27
C LEU A 709 24.99 -0.90 -32.45
N TYR A 710 24.59 -1.22 -33.68
CA TYR A 710 23.68 -2.33 -33.95
C TYR A 710 24.25 -3.67 -33.48
N THR A 711 25.54 -3.90 -33.71
CA THR A 711 26.23 -5.12 -33.27
C THR A 711 26.22 -5.26 -31.75
N PHE A 712 26.50 -4.16 -31.02
CA PHE A 712 26.41 -4.14 -29.56
C PHE A 712 24.99 -4.41 -29.06
N ALA A 713 23.99 -3.72 -29.61
CA ALA A 713 22.59 -3.91 -29.24
C ALA A 713 22.14 -5.36 -29.49
N TYR A 714 22.40 -5.90 -30.68
CA TYR A 714 22.09 -7.28 -31.04
C TYR A 714 22.73 -8.29 -30.08
N THR A 715 24.01 -8.10 -29.77
CA THR A 715 24.75 -8.99 -28.87
C THR A 715 24.11 -9.03 -27.49
N LEU A 716 23.75 -7.86 -26.95
CA LEU A 716 23.05 -7.76 -25.67
C LEU A 716 21.66 -8.41 -25.71
N TYR A 717 20.83 -8.10 -26.72
CA TYR A 717 19.51 -8.72 -26.84
C TYR A 717 19.60 -10.25 -26.88
N LYS A 718 20.54 -10.79 -27.66
CA LYS A 718 20.78 -12.22 -27.78
C LYS A 718 21.23 -12.84 -26.45
N GLU A 719 22.16 -12.21 -25.76
CA GLU A 719 22.65 -12.65 -24.44
C GLU A 719 21.51 -12.68 -23.40
N ILE A 720 20.72 -11.61 -23.33
CA ILE A 720 19.62 -11.45 -22.37
C ILE A 720 18.50 -12.47 -22.63
N ILE A 721 18.11 -12.65 -23.90
CA ILE A 721 17.05 -13.61 -24.27
C ILE A 721 17.50 -15.06 -24.07
N ASN A 722 18.75 -15.39 -24.40
CA ASN A 722 19.24 -16.76 -24.23
C ASN A 722 19.45 -17.15 -22.77
N SER A 723 19.69 -16.17 -21.89
CA SER A 723 19.89 -16.41 -20.45
C SER A 723 18.59 -16.58 -19.67
N HIS A 724 17.44 -16.21 -20.24
CA HIS A 724 16.15 -16.26 -19.54
C HIS A 724 15.11 -17.00 -20.40
N PRO A 725 14.54 -18.13 -19.94
CA PRO A 725 13.53 -18.86 -20.70
C PRO A 725 12.14 -18.19 -20.66
N LYS A 726 11.86 -17.40 -19.62
CA LYS A 726 10.57 -16.73 -19.40
C LYS A 726 10.82 -15.24 -19.15
N TYR A 727 10.22 -14.38 -19.95
CA TYR A 727 10.51 -12.94 -19.96
C TYR A 727 9.34 -12.13 -20.56
N PRO A 728 9.37 -10.79 -20.41
CA PRO A 728 8.35 -9.89 -20.97
C PRO A 728 8.14 -10.05 -22.48
N VAL A 729 6.86 -10.03 -22.90
CA VAL A 729 6.48 -10.30 -24.31
C VAL A 729 7.13 -9.31 -25.28
N ASN A 730 7.27 -8.04 -24.90
CA ASN A 730 7.88 -7.00 -25.73
C ASN A 730 9.33 -7.28 -26.14
N TRP A 731 10.06 -8.12 -25.40
CA TRP A 731 11.44 -8.49 -25.75
C TRP A 731 11.53 -9.27 -27.06
N HIS A 732 10.52 -10.06 -27.40
CA HIS A 732 10.46 -10.76 -28.69
C HIS A 732 10.47 -9.76 -29.86
N LYS A 733 9.65 -8.71 -29.78
CA LYS A 733 9.57 -7.66 -30.80
C LYS A 733 10.91 -6.93 -30.93
N ASN A 734 11.49 -6.51 -29.80
CA ASN A 734 12.74 -5.76 -29.79
C ASN A 734 13.91 -6.56 -30.38
N TYR A 735 14.02 -7.84 -30.03
CA TYR A 735 15.08 -8.69 -30.58
C TYR A 735 14.88 -9.03 -32.06
N ALA A 736 13.64 -9.26 -32.50
CA ALA A 736 13.36 -9.46 -33.92
C ALA A 736 13.76 -8.25 -34.76
N ILE A 737 13.49 -7.03 -34.27
CA ILE A 737 13.92 -5.78 -34.92
C ILE A 737 15.46 -5.69 -34.95
N ALA A 738 16.14 -6.03 -33.85
CA ALA A 738 17.61 -6.05 -33.80
C ALA A 738 18.21 -7.04 -34.82
N CYS A 739 17.67 -8.25 -34.92
CA CYS A 739 18.07 -9.25 -35.92
C CYS A 739 17.85 -8.75 -37.36
N GLU A 740 16.72 -8.08 -37.62
CA GLU A 740 16.40 -7.49 -38.92
C GLU A 740 17.39 -6.39 -39.31
N ARG A 741 17.77 -5.51 -38.38
CA ARG A 741 18.79 -4.49 -38.64
C ARG A 741 20.15 -5.08 -38.91
N MET A 742 20.55 -6.10 -38.14
CA MET A 742 21.80 -6.82 -38.38
C MET A 742 21.86 -7.45 -39.77
N LEU A 743 20.74 -7.96 -40.30
CA LEU A 743 20.68 -8.56 -41.63
C LEU A 743 20.98 -7.54 -42.75
N ARG A 744 20.67 -6.26 -42.54
CA ARG A 744 20.92 -5.19 -43.53
C ARG A 744 22.38 -4.72 -43.54
N LEU A 745 23.17 -5.09 -42.53
CA LEU A 745 24.60 -4.76 -42.46
C LEU A 745 25.40 -5.74 -43.32
N HIS A 746 26.20 -5.22 -44.25
CA HIS A 746 26.93 -6.03 -45.24
C HIS A 746 28.24 -6.65 -44.69
N GLN A 747 28.58 -6.43 -43.41
CA GLN A 747 29.85 -6.81 -42.78
C GLN A 747 29.64 -7.41 -41.38
N VAL A 748 29.06 -8.60 -41.27
CA VAL A 748 28.92 -9.26 -39.96
C VAL A 748 29.22 -10.77 -40.06
N ASP A 749 30.01 -11.29 -39.13
CA ASP A 749 30.29 -12.73 -38.89
C ASP A 749 29.07 -13.53 -38.37
N VAL A 750 27.85 -13.18 -38.78
CA VAL A 750 26.62 -13.87 -38.36
C VAL A 750 25.86 -14.35 -39.59
N ASP A 751 25.53 -15.65 -39.62
CA ASP A 751 24.81 -16.29 -40.73
C ASP A 751 23.48 -15.56 -41.03
N PRO A 752 23.31 -15.00 -42.24
CA PRO A 752 22.07 -14.34 -42.66
C PRO A 752 20.83 -15.23 -42.53
N GLU A 753 20.99 -16.54 -42.70
CA GLU A 753 19.88 -17.49 -42.51
C GLU A 753 19.43 -17.55 -41.05
N ALA A 754 20.39 -17.53 -40.12
CA ALA A 754 20.11 -17.57 -38.69
C ALA A 754 19.40 -16.29 -38.23
N LEU A 755 19.88 -15.11 -38.68
CA LEU A 755 19.25 -13.82 -38.37
C LEU A 755 17.80 -13.78 -38.86
N LEU A 756 17.58 -14.13 -40.14
CA LEU A 756 16.25 -14.10 -40.73
C LEU A 756 15.30 -15.13 -40.09
N SER A 757 15.82 -16.30 -39.71
CA SER A 757 15.06 -17.32 -38.97
C SER A 757 14.66 -16.82 -37.58
N GLU A 758 15.56 -16.20 -36.83
CA GLU A 758 15.27 -15.63 -35.50
C GLU A 758 14.30 -14.45 -35.58
N THR A 759 14.42 -13.56 -36.59
CA THR A 759 13.45 -12.48 -36.83
C THR A 759 12.03 -13.03 -37.02
N VAL A 760 11.86 -14.01 -37.91
CA VAL A 760 10.56 -14.64 -38.17
C VAL A 760 9.99 -15.31 -36.91
N LYS A 761 10.82 -16.08 -36.21
CA LYS A 761 10.45 -16.79 -34.98
C LYS A 761 9.95 -15.83 -33.90
N HIS A 762 10.71 -14.78 -33.62
CA HIS A 762 10.38 -13.88 -32.53
C HIS A 762 9.22 -12.93 -32.84
N PHE A 763 9.03 -12.48 -34.08
CA PHE A 763 7.80 -11.76 -34.43
C PHE A 763 6.56 -12.64 -34.31
N LEU A 764 6.62 -13.92 -34.70
CA LEU A 764 5.50 -14.84 -34.50
C LEU A 764 5.16 -15.00 -33.02
N LEU A 765 6.16 -15.27 -32.18
CA LEU A 765 5.98 -15.39 -30.72
C LEU A 765 5.41 -14.11 -30.09
N TYR A 766 5.79 -12.94 -30.61
CA TYR A 766 5.20 -11.67 -30.18
C TYR A 766 3.72 -11.59 -30.55
N THR A 767 3.37 -11.83 -31.82
CA THR A 767 1.99 -11.74 -32.31
C THR A 767 1.03 -12.80 -31.75
N GLU A 768 1.57 -13.91 -31.24
CA GLU A 768 0.82 -14.94 -30.52
C GLU A 768 0.46 -14.48 -29.10
N LYS A 769 1.37 -13.75 -28.43
CA LYS A 769 1.20 -13.36 -27.02
C LYS A 769 0.65 -11.95 -26.81
N ALA A 770 0.78 -11.07 -27.80
CA ALA A 770 0.28 -9.68 -27.78
C ALA A 770 -0.91 -9.52 -28.72
N GLU A 771 -2.05 -10.13 -28.36
CA GLU A 771 -3.25 -10.18 -29.21
C GLU A 771 -3.85 -8.79 -29.47
N ASP A 772 -3.75 -7.90 -28.49
CA ASP A 772 -4.33 -6.56 -28.50
C ASP A 772 -3.40 -5.47 -29.11
N ASP A 773 -2.20 -5.82 -29.59
CA ASP A 773 -1.30 -4.82 -30.19
C ASP A 773 -1.88 -4.32 -31.53
N PRO A 774 -2.13 -3.00 -31.70
CA PRO A 774 -2.64 -2.45 -32.96
C PRO A 774 -1.72 -2.73 -34.17
N GLN A 775 -0.41 -2.95 -33.95
CA GLN A 775 0.58 -3.26 -34.98
C GLN A 775 0.61 -4.75 -35.36
N ARG A 776 -0.21 -5.60 -34.73
CA ARG A 776 -0.17 -7.07 -34.92
C ARG A 776 -0.35 -7.48 -36.39
N GLN A 777 -1.28 -6.85 -37.11
CA GLN A 777 -1.53 -7.19 -38.53
C GLN A 777 -0.35 -6.82 -39.42
N ASP A 778 0.26 -5.67 -39.19
CA ASP A 778 1.43 -5.19 -39.92
C ASP A 778 2.62 -6.12 -39.70
N ILE A 779 2.84 -6.56 -38.45
CA ILE A 779 3.88 -7.53 -38.09
C ILE A 779 3.63 -8.87 -38.81
N LEU A 780 2.40 -9.38 -38.81
CA LEU A 780 2.06 -10.62 -39.52
C LEU A 780 2.27 -10.52 -41.03
N GLN A 781 2.01 -9.36 -41.64
CA GLN A 781 2.29 -9.09 -43.04
C GLN A 781 3.80 -9.07 -43.32
N ALA A 782 4.59 -8.42 -42.48
CA ALA A 782 6.04 -8.42 -42.56
C ALA A 782 6.61 -9.85 -42.43
N VAL A 783 6.10 -10.65 -41.49
CA VAL A 783 6.49 -12.06 -41.32
C VAL A 783 6.23 -12.90 -42.58
N LYS A 784 5.12 -12.68 -43.30
CA LYS A 784 4.85 -13.36 -44.57
C LYS A 784 5.93 -13.06 -45.61
N HIS A 785 6.41 -11.82 -45.67
CA HIS A 785 7.49 -11.42 -46.56
C HIS A 785 8.82 -12.07 -46.16
N LEU A 786 9.22 -11.94 -44.89
CA LEU A 786 10.45 -12.50 -44.35
C LEU A 786 10.54 -14.03 -44.51
N LYS A 787 9.40 -14.74 -44.38
CA LYS A 787 9.34 -16.20 -44.65
C LYS A 787 9.67 -16.55 -46.10
N LYS A 788 9.23 -15.74 -47.07
CA LYS A 788 9.54 -15.96 -48.49
C LYS A 788 11.03 -15.75 -48.74
N GLU A 789 11.60 -14.70 -48.17
CA GLU A 789 13.05 -14.43 -48.25
C GLU A 789 13.87 -15.58 -47.67
N LEU A 790 13.46 -16.10 -46.50
CA LEU A 790 14.13 -17.22 -45.85
C LEU A 790 14.13 -18.49 -46.71
N GLN A 791 13.02 -18.74 -47.42
CA GLN A 791 12.95 -19.86 -48.36
C GLN A 791 13.87 -19.67 -49.57
N VAL A 792 13.99 -18.45 -50.09
CA VAL A 792 14.90 -18.13 -51.20
C VAL A 792 16.35 -18.35 -50.76
N LEU A 793 16.73 -17.82 -49.59
CA LEU A 793 18.08 -17.96 -49.05
C LEU A 793 18.47 -19.42 -48.83
N ARG A 794 17.58 -20.22 -48.23
CA ARG A 794 17.77 -21.68 -48.04
C ARG A 794 17.95 -22.43 -49.36
N LYS A 795 17.20 -22.05 -50.40
CA LYS A 795 17.34 -22.65 -51.74
C LYS A 795 18.69 -22.30 -52.38
N MET A 796 19.17 -21.07 -52.23
CA MET A 796 20.49 -20.65 -52.73
C MET A 796 21.61 -21.41 -52.04
N LYS A 797 21.63 -21.44 -50.70
CA LYS A 797 22.64 -22.16 -49.91
C LYS A 797 22.67 -23.66 -50.23
N LYS A 798 21.50 -24.29 -50.44
CA LYS A 798 21.40 -25.69 -50.88
C LYS A 798 21.93 -25.93 -52.30
N LYS A 799 21.86 -24.92 -53.19
CA LYS A 799 22.42 -24.97 -54.55
C LYS A 799 23.94 -24.81 -54.51
N ASP A 800 24.44 -23.91 -53.70
CA ASP A 800 25.89 -23.67 -53.52
C ASP A 800 26.58 -24.88 -52.89
N LEU A 801 25.98 -25.48 -51.85
CA LEU A 801 26.46 -26.73 -51.25
C LEU A 801 26.47 -27.91 -52.24
N LYS A 802 25.50 -27.96 -53.16
CA LYS A 802 25.48 -28.96 -54.24
C LYS A 802 26.55 -28.70 -55.31
N GLN A 803 26.94 -27.45 -55.55
CA GLN A 803 28.01 -27.09 -56.48
C GLN A 803 29.41 -27.26 -55.88
N GLN A 804 29.55 -27.23 -54.56
CA GLN A 804 30.81 -27.53 -53.85
C GLN A 804 31.03 -29.03 -53.60
N ALA A 805 29.98 -29.85 -53.67
CA ALA A 805 30.04 -31.30 -53.51
C ALA A 805 30.23 -32.07 -54.83
N VAL A 806 30.17 -31.37 -55.96
CA VAL A 806 30.55 -31.82 -57.31
C VAL A 806 31.95 -31.28 -57.57
#